data_AF-A0A800J4T5-F1
#
_entry.id   AF-A0A800J4T5-F1
#
_cell.length_a   1.000
_cell.length_b   1.000
_cell.length_c   1.000
_cell.angle_alpha   90.00
_cell.angle_beta   90.00
_cell.angle_gamma   90.00
#
_symmetry.space_group_name_H-M   'P 1'
#
loop_
_entity.id
_entity.type
_entity.pdbx_description
1 polymer ?
#
loop_
_entity_poly.entity_id
_entity_poly.type
_entity_poly.pdbx_seq_one_letter_code
_entity_poly.pdbx_strand_id
1 'polypeptide(L)'
;MELDRLADFAAALRPRLAGDLRLDSLHRALYATDASLYREQPLGVLLPRHVDDVQAAIEEAARWKIPVLPRGSGSSLAGSAVGAALVIDTTKHLREIVDLNPETRTATVQPGVVLDDLNRAAARHGLRFGPDPASSNRATLGGMVGTNATGTHSIQYGSTVDWLTAADVLLADGSRAHFAALDDRQWDAKTRAGGTEGEVYRRVDALLRLHEQAVRQDTPAHWRRAGGYRLERLMEAPEIDRGPGRPWDGTRNLAHLLCGAEGTLGFTTSLTVGLTDRPRHSGLAVVHFPSRMAALEAVEGILTTDPASVELFDRVALRRALDVAEYAPKLHFVQRQSDGGLPAALLFVEYDGESPSAVVAGMERLDTHLGPRAVITRALAEAAIEDIWAVRKVGLGLAMSARLPIQAAAIIEDAAVPVEHLPHYVRELEAAMEADGIEAVMYAHASAGCLHVRPFLDLKQDTQVEAMERIAKRSAELAREVGGTIASEHGDGRARGALAEFFYTPRLYAAFQATKRAFDPEGILNPHKIVDAKPLTADLRLGPDYAPRPVQADIAFFDAERQDVGFVQAVEACNGSAVCRKRDVGTMCPSFMATGEEKDSTRGRANTLREALTGGLDSLTGPDVKAAMELCLACKACKAECPASVDMSRMKSVWLNERWKEERPPARTSPPTANRADGSRGRRPRMMGAVQLCLTLSTAV
;
A
#
# COMPACT_ATOMS: atom_id res chain seq x y z
N MET A 1 -1.85 -25.69 13.06
CA MET A 1 -1.45 -26.63 11.99
C MET A 1 -0.26 -27.41 12.52
N GLU A 2 -0.32 -28.75 12.49
CA GLU A 2 0.80 -29.59 12.94
C GLU A 2 2.04 -29.33 12.06
N LEU A 3 3.21 -29.14 12.68
CA LEU A 3 4.47 -28.86 11.96
C LEU A 3 4.79 -29.94 10.91
N ASP A 4 4.42 -31.19 11.19
CA ASP A 4 4.60 -32.34 10.31
C ASP A 4 3.83 -32.17 8.99
N ARG A 5 2.61 -31.60 9.04
CA ARG A 5 1.79 -31.33 7.85
C ARG A 5 2.45 -30.34 6.89
N LEU A 6 3.13 -29.31 7.42
CA LEU A 6 3.83 -28.33 6.60
C LEU A 6 5.11 -28.90 5.98
N ALA A 7 5.82 -29.77 6.71
CA ALA A 7 6.98 -30.48 6.20
C ALA A 7 6.60 -31.42 5.04
N ASP A 8 5.52 -32.19 5.19
CA ASP A 8 5.02 -33.10 4.15
C ASP A 8 4.52 -32.34 2.92
N PHE A 9 3.76 -31.25 3.13
CA PHE A 9 3.36 -30.34 2.04
C PHE A 9 4.58 -29.84 1.26
N ALA A 10 5.63 -29.38 1.96
CA ALA A 10 6.83 -28.88 1.33
C ALA A 10 7.60 -29.98 0.59
N ALA A 11 7.67 -31.19 1.15
CA ALA A 11 8.30 -32.34 0.52
C ALA A 11 7.58 -32.76 -0.77
N ALA A 12 6.24 -32.69 -0.79
CA ALA A 12 5.43 -32.96 -1.97
C ALA A 12 5.57 -31.87 -3.06
N LEU A 13 5.65 -30.60 -2.65
CA LEU A 13 5.69 -29.47 -3.57
C LEU A 13 7.08 -29.26 -4.22
N ARG A 14 8.18 -29.36 -3.45
CA ARG A 14 9.54 -29.05 -3.92
C ARG A 14 9.94 -29.71 -5.25
N PRO A 15 9.66 -31.00 -5.50
CA PRO A 15 10.03 -31.65 -6.76
C PRO A 15 9.31 -31.09 -7.99
N ARG A 16 8.21 -30.34 -7.78
CA ARG A 16 7.36 -29.76 -8.84
C ARG A 16 7.72 -28.30 -9.13
N LEU A 17 8.66 -27.71 -8.40
CA LEU A 17 8.99 -26.29 -8.48
C LEU A 17 10.30 -26.03 -9.25
N ALA A 18 10.26 -25.06 -10.15
CA ALA A 18 11.43 -24.36 -10.68
C ALA A 18 11.78 -23.12 -9.84
N GLY A 19 10.82 -22.59 -9.08
CA GLY A 19 10.97 -21.45 -8.17
C GLY A 19 11.48 -21.83 -6.78
N ASP A 20 11.64 -20.82 -5.91
CA ASP A 20 12.17 -21.00 -4.55
C ASP A 20 11.05 -21.12 -3.50
N LEU A 21 11.00 -22.25 -2.78
CA LEU A 21 10.17 -22.39 -1.57
C LEU A 21 11.02 -22.16 -0.30
N ARG A 22 10.74 -21.05 0.39
CA ARG A 22 11.43 -20.57 1.60
C ARG A 22 10.51 -20.70 2.83
N LEU A 23 10.92 -21.55 3.77
CA LEU A 23 10.17 -21.80 5.03
C LEU A 23 10.94 -21.34 6.26
N ASP A 24 12.13 -20.76 6.07
CA ASP A 24 12.99 -20.28 7.14
C ASP A 24 12.39 -19.07 7.86
N SER A 25 12.87 -18.84 9.09
CA SER A 25 12.46 -17.75 9.98
C SER A 25 12.62 -16.39 9.34
N LEU A 26 13.71 -16.15 8.62
CA LEU A 26 13.98 -14.87 7.96
C LEU A 26 12.92 -14.55 6.91
N HIS A 27 12.62 -15.45 5.97
CA HIS A 27 11.61 -15.15 4.94
C HIS A 27 10.21 -15.03 5.53
N ARG A 28 9.87 -15.80 6.57
CA ARG A 28 8.59 -15.63 7.27
C ARG A 28 8.49 -14.26 7.93
N ALA A 29 9.55 -13.81 8.61
CA ALA A 29 9.68 -12.48 9.19
C ALA A 29 9.53 -11.35 8.15
N LEU A 30 10.19 -11.47 7.00
CA LEU A 30 10.16 -10.44 5.95
C LEU A 30 8.76 -10.19 5.41
N TYR A 31 7.95 -11.25 5.29
CA TYR A 31 6.61 -11.23 4.70
C TYR A 31 5.47 -11.14 5.71
N ALA A 32 5.77 -11.09 7.02
CA ALA A 32 4.77 -11.02 8.08
C ALA A 32 3.98 -9.70 8.15
N THR A 33 4.40 -8.67 7.42
CA THR A 33 3.76 -7.35 7.42
C THR A 33 3.59 -6.80 6.00
N ASP A 34 2.66 -5.88 5.82
CA ASP A 34 2.54 -4.98 4.68
C ASP A 34 2.56 -3.52 5.19
N ALA A 35 1.96 -2.58 4.45
CA ALA A 35 1.91 -1.17 4.86
C ALA A 35 0.74 -0.85 5.82
N SER A 36 -0.07 -1.84 6.19
CA SER A 36 -1.17 -1.71 7.15
C SER A 36 -0.69 -1.73 8.61
N LEU A 37 -1.66 -1.75 9.52
CA LEU A 37 -1.44 -1.87 10.96
C LEU A 37 -1.21 -3.33 11.41
N TYR A 38 -1.31 -4.32 10.53
CA TYR A 38 -1.36 -5.73 10.91
C TYR A 38 -0.03 -6.46 10.74
N ARG A 39 0.14 -7.51 11.55
CA ARG A 39 1.26 -8.45 11.46
C ARG A 39 0.75 -9.87 11.65
N GLU A 40 1.06 -10.76 10.70
CA GLU A 40 0.74 -12.19 10.84
C GLU A 40 1.82 -13.03 10.16
N GLN A 41 2.36 -14.02 10.89
CA GLN A 41 3.46 -14.84 10.39
C GLN A 41 2.97 -15.80 9.30
N PRO A 42 3.54 -15.75 8.09
CA PRO A 42 3.18 -16.69 7.03
C PRO A 42 3.74 -18.08 7.34
N LEU A 43 3.17 -19.08 6.67
CA LEU A 43 3.66 -20.47 6.72
C LEU A 43 4.98 -20.62 5.96
N GLY A 44 5.15 -19.82 4.91
CA GLY A 44 6.30 -19.81 4.04
C GLY A 44 6.09 -18.86 2.87
N VAL A 45 7.11 -18.76 2.02
CA VAL A 45 7.09 -17.91 0.83
C VAL A 45 7.53 -18.73 -0.38
N LEU A 46 6.73 -18.68 -1.44
CA LEU A 46 7.08 -19.15 -2.76
C LEU A 46 7.45 -17.95 -3.64
N LEU A 47 8.62 -18.02 -4.25
CA LEU A 47 9.06 -17.14 -5.33
C LEU A 47 8.95 -17.93 -6.64
N PRO A 48 7.77 -17.97 -7.29
CA PRO A 48 7.57 -18.75 -8.50
C PRO A 48 8.41 -18.18 -9.63
N ARG A 49 8.95 -19.06 -10.48
CA ARG A 49 9.64 -18.69 -11.72
C ARG A 49 8.68 -18.67 -12.89
N HIS A 50 7.69 -19.54 -12.89
CA HIS A 50 6.67 -19.66 -13.94
C HIS A 50 5.27 -19.84 -13.32
N VAL A 51 4.23 -19.69 -14.14
CA VAL A 51 2.84 -19.93 -13.71
C VAL A 51 2.63 -21.37 -13.23
N ASP A 52 3.36 -22.34 -13.79
CA ASP A 52 3.24 -23.75 -13.40
C ASP A 52 3.69 -24.01 -11.95
N ASP A 53 4.63 -23.20 -11.42
CA ASP A 53 5.02 -23.26 -10.00
C ASP A 53 3.85 -22.85 -9.10
N VAL A 54 3.08 -21.84 -9.53
CA VAL A 54 1.91 -21.36 -8.80
C VAL A 54 0.80 -22.40 -8.86
N GLN A 55 0.55 -22.97 -10.04
CA GLN A 55 -0.43 -24.03 -10.21
C GLN A 55 -0.11 -25.23 -9.31
N ALA A 56 1.13 -25.72 -9.33
CA ALA A 56 1.56 -26.81 -8.46
C ALA A 56 1.37 -26.47 -6.97
N ALA A 57 1.67 -25.23 -6.57
CA ALA A 57 1.48 -24.78 -5.20
C ALA A 57 0.00 -24.77 -4.78
N ILE A 58 -0.91 -24.31 -5.65
CA ILE A 58 -2.35 -24.28 -5.36
C ILE A 58 -2.93 -25.70 -5.32
N GLU A 59 -2.55 -26.58 -6.25
CA GLU A 59 -3.00 -27.98 -6.26
C GLU A 59 -2.60 -28.72 -4.97
N GLU A 60 -1.33 -28.60 -4.55
CA GLU A 60 -0.89 -29.16 -3.27
C GLU A 60 -1.57 -28.45 -2.09
N ALA A 61 -1.75 -27.12 -2.15
CA ALA A 61 -2.41 -26.39 -1.09
C ALA A 61 -3.86 -26.84 -0.90
N ALA A 62 -4.58 -27.10 -1.99
CA ALA A 62 -5.93 -27.66 -1.94
C ALA A 62 -5.93 -29.06 -1.30
N ARG A 63 -5.03 -29.94 -1.74
CA ARG A 63 -4.89 -31.30 -1.19
C ARG A 63 -4.60 -31.29 0.31
N TRP A 64 -3.71 -30.41 0.74
CA TRP A 64 -3.26 -30.30 2.12
C TRP A 64 -4.03 -29.24 2.92
N LYS A 65 -5.10 -28.65 2.37
CA LYS A 65 -5.87 -27.51 2.93
C LYS A 65 -4.99 -26.43 3.57
N ILE A 66 -3.95 -26.02 2.85
CA ILE A 66 -3.04 -24.95 3.23
C ILE A 66 -3.55 -23.65 2.61
N PRO A 67 -3.77 -22.57 3.38
CA PRO A 67 -4.12 -21.30 2.79
C PRO A 67 -3.01 -20.76 1.89
N VAL A 68 -3.38 -20.12 0.77
CA VAL A 68 -2.47 -19.45 -0.16
C VAL A 68 -2.81 -17.96 -0.22
N LEU A 69 -1.78 -17.13 -0.35
CA LEU A 69 -1.91 -15.68 -0.41
C LEU A 69 -1.11 -15.14 -1.61
N PRO A 70 -1.76 -14.62 -2.66
CA PRO A 70 -1.06 -13.94 -3.75
C PRO A 70 -0.53 -12.59 -3.26
N ARG A 71 0.73 -12.28 -3.58
CA ARG A 71 1.35 -11.01 -3.17
C ARG A 71 2.10 -10.35 -4.32
N GLY A 72 1.81 -9.06 -4.50
CA GLY A 72 2.62 -8.13 -5.29
C GLY A 72 3.77 -7.56 -4.44
N SER A 73 3.98 -6.24 -4.48
CA SER A 73 5.01 -5.59 -3.67
C SER A 73 4.70 -5.53 -2.16
N GLY A 74 3.46 -5.84 -1.76
CA GLY A 74 2.99 -5.77 -0.37
C GLY A 74 2.86 -4.34 0.13
N SER A 75 2.38 -3.41 -0.70
CA SER A 75 2.13 -2.00 -0.35
C SER A 75 0.71 -1.73 0.17
N SER A 76 -0.09 -2.78 0.43
CA SER A 76 -1.46 -2.66 0.92
C SER A 76 -1.54 -1.94 2.27
N LEU A 77 -2.53 -1.07 2.42
CA LEU A 77 -2.88 -0.39 3.66
C LEU A 77 -3.98 -1.13 4.44
N ALA A 78 -4.46 -2.25 3.92
CA ALA A 78 -5.63 -2.97 4.42
C ALA A 78 -5.31 -4.25 5.18
N GLY A 79 -4.08 -4.74 5.13
CA GLY A 79 -3.76 -6.08 5.64
C GLY A 79 -4.23 -7.17 4.68
N SER A 80 -4.44 -6.82 3.41
CA SER A 80 -4.82 -7.77 2.34
C SER A 80 -3.66 -8.68 1.92
N ALA A 81 -2.42 -8.23 2.15
CA ALA A 81 -1.21 -8.93 1.74
C ALA A 81 -0.50 -9.70 2.88
N VAL A 82 -1.11 -9.82 4.07
CA VAL A 82 -0.54 -10.52 5.24
C VAL A 82 -1.43 -11.67 5.69
N GLY A 83 -0.88 -12.77 6.19
CA GLY A 83 -1.71 -13.87 6.68
C GLY A 83 -0.92 -15.14 6.95
N ALA A 84 -1.48 -16.03 7.78
CA ALA A 84 -0.95 -17.36 8.05
C ALA A 84 -1.21 -18.32 6.86
N ALA A 85 -0.53 -18.04 5.74
CA ALA A 85 -0.67 -18.72 4.46
C ALA A 85 0.71 -19.00 3.82
N LEU A 86 0.74 -19.85 2.79
CA LEU A 86 1.84 -19.82 1.82
C LEU A 86 1.71 -18.54 0.98
N VAL A 87 2.62 -17.60 1.19
CA VAL A 87 2.67 -16.36 0.41
C VAL A 87 3.33 -16.64 -0.93
N ILE A 88 2.73 -16.20 -2.03
CA ILE A 88 3.27 -16.36 -3.39
C ILE A 88 3.60 -14.97 -3.94
N ASP A 89 4.89 -14.60 -3.97
CA ASP A 89 5.36 -13.28 -4.43
C ASP A 89 5.68 -13.30 -5.93
N THR A 90 4.85 -12.59 -6.70
CA THR A 90 4.94 -12.54 -8.18
C THR A 90 6.01 -11.60 -8.71
N THR A 91 6.59 -10.73 -7.88
CA THR A 91 7.40 -9.59 -8.35
C THR A 91 8.82 -9.95 -8.77
N LYS A 92 9.31 -11.14 -8.37
CA LYS A 92 10.68 -11.55 -8.69
C LYS A 92 10.83 -12.13 -10.09
N HIS A 93 9.82 -12.82 -10.61
CA HIS A 93 9.93 -13.48 -11.92
C HIS A 93 8.70 -13.32 -12.82
N LEU A 94 7.48 -13.24 -12.26
CA LEU A 94 6.24 -13.14 -13.05
C LEU A 94 5.90 -11.68 -13.38
N ARG A 95 6.78 -11.00 -14.13
CA ARG A 95 6.72 -9.56 -14.41
C ARG A 95 6.88 -9.18 -15.88
N GLU A 96 6.46 -10.05 -16.79
CA GLU A 96 6.54 -9.81 -18.22
C GLU A 96 5.32 -9.05 -18.77
N ILE A 97 5.56 -8.08 -19.65
CA ILE A 97 4.54 -7.53 -20.56
C ILE A 97 4.53 -8.49 -21.76
N VAL A 98 3.53 -9.38 -21.80
CA VAL A 98 3.42 -10.48 -22.76
C VAL A 98 3.05 -9.95 -24.14
N ASP A 99 2.13 -9.00 -24.20
CA ASP A 99 1.72 -8.33 -25.43
C ASP A 99 1.39 -6.85 -25.17
N LEU A 100 1.66 -6.00 -26.15
CA LEU A 100 1.28 -4.59 -26.15
C LEU A 100 0.91 -4.18 -27.57
N ASN A 101 -0.38 -3.93 -27.78
CA ASN A 101 -0.94 -3.63 -29.09
C ASN A 101 -1.49 -2.18 -29.12
N PRO A 102 -0.81 -1.27 -29.84
CA PRO A 102 -1.24 0.12 -29.97
C PRO A 102 -2.51 0.30 -30.82
N GLU A 103 -2.78 -0.61 -31.77
CA GLU A 103 -3.93 -0.53 -32.68
C GLU A 103 -5.23 -0.85 -31.93
N THR A 104 -5.23 -1.94 -31.16
CA THR A 104 -6.37 -2.32 -30.31
C THR A 104 -6.37 -1.60 -28.96
N ARG A 105 -5.29 -0.85 -28.65
CA ARG A 105 -5.07 -0.15 -27.38
C ARG A 105 -5.19 -1.10 -26.18
N THR A 106 -4.53 -2.25 -26.25
CA THR A 106 -4.54 -3.27 -25.19
C THR A 106 -3.14 -3.72 -24.82
N ALA A 107 -2.99 -4.22 -23.59
CA ALA A 107 -1.78 -4.93 -23.16
C ALA A 107 -2.14 -6.18 -22.36
N THR A 108 -1.40 -7.26 -22.57
CA THR A 108 -1.47 -8.47 -21.75
C THR A 108 -0.22 -8.57 -20.90
N VAL A 109 -0.39 -8.69 -19.58
CA VAL A 109 0.70 -8.59 -18.61
C VAL A 109 0.61 -9.69 -17.55
N GLN A 110 1.76 -10.13 -17.06
CA GLN A 110 1.85 -10.95 -15.86
C GLN A 110 1.56 -10.13 -14.59
N PRO A 111 1.07 -10.75 -13.50
CA PRO A 111 0.58 -10.05 -12.31
C PRO A 111 1.65 -9.20 -11.60
N GLY A 112 2.93 -9.55 -11.71
CA GLY A 112 4.05 -8.86 -11.07
C GLY A 112 4.59 -7.66 -11.83
N VAL A 113 4.05 -7.32 -13.02
CA VAL A 113 4.43 -6.09 -13.75
C VAL A 113 4.06 -4.89 -12.90
N VAL A 114 4.99 -3.95 -12.74
CA VAL A 114 4.76 -2.66 -12.05
C VAL A 114 4.10 -1.68 -13.01
N LEU A 115 3.15 -0.88 -12.52
CA LEU A 115 2.39 0.06 -13.35
C LEU A 115 3.29 1.01 -14.16
N ASP A 116 4.30 1.60 -13.52
CA ASP A 116 5.22 2.49 -14.21
C ASP A 116 5.97 1.81 -15.37
N ASP A 117 6.21 0.50 -15.30
CA ASP A 117 6.89 -0.24 -16.38
C ASP A 117 5.96 -0.46 -17.58
N LEU A 118 4.69 -0.79 -17.33
CA LEU A 118 3.67 -0.85 -18.38
C LEU A 118 3.51 0.53 -19.04
N ASN A 119 3.36 1.58 -18.24
CA ASN A 119 3.18 2.93 -18.76
C ASN A 119 4.41 3.43 -19.53
N ARG A 120 5.62 3.08 -19.10
CA ARG A 120 6.86 3.40 -19.84
C ARG A 120 6.93 2.70 -21.19
N ALA A 121 6.45 1.46 -21.28
CA ALA A 121 6.35 0.74 -22.55
C ALA A 121 5.27 1.35 -23.47
N ALA A 122 4.06 1.57 -22.94
CA ALA A 122 2.92 2.14 -23.67
C ALA A 122 3.17 3.58 -24.14
N ALA A 123 3.94 4.37 -23.37
CA ALA A 123 4.27 5.75 -23.66
C ALA A 123 4.97 5.94 -25.02
N ARG A 124 5.68 4.92 -25.52
CA ARG A 124 6.32 4.93 -26.85
C ARG A 124 5.32 5.04 -28.00
N HIS A 125 4.05 4.73 -27.72
CA HIS A 125 2.93 4.78 -28.65
C HIS A 125 1.93 5.89 -28.31
N GLY A 126 2.28 6.80 -27.38
CA GLY A 126 1.37 7.83 -26.91
C GLY A 126 0.27 7.33 -25.97
N LEU A 127 0.37 6.09 -25.48
CA LEU A 127 -0.63 5.44 -24.65
C LEU A 127 -0.20 5.32 -23.18
N ARG A 128 -1.17 5.08 -22.29
CA ARG A 128 -1.03 4.75 -20.87
C ARG A 128 -2.15 3.83 -20.40
N PHE A 129 -1.94 3.13 -19.29
CA PHE A 129 -3.03 2.62 -18.46
C PHE A 129 -3.67 3.80 -17.70
N GLY A 130 -5.00 3.80 -17.59
CA GLY A 130 -5.76 4.92 -17.01
C GLY A 130 -5.45 5.15 -15.52
N PRO A 131 -5.78 4.19 -14.63
CA PRO A 131 -5.58 4.32 -13.18
C PRO A 131 -4.13 4.61 -12.80
N ASP A 132 -3.94 5.54 -11.87
CA ASP A 132 -2.64 6.09 -11.49
C ASP A 132 -2.49 6.30 -9.97
N PRO A 133 -2.47 5.22 -9.18
CA PRO A 133 -2.30 5.31 -7.74
C PRO A 133 -0.94 5.96 -7.40
N ALA A 134 -0.86 6.64 -6.26
CA ALA A 134 0.38 7.24 -5.78
C ALA A 134 1.54 6.23 -5.57
N SER A 135 1.23 4.93 -5.61
CA SER A 135 2.19 3.83 -5.53
C SER A 135 2.62 3.26 -6.88
N SER A 136 2.34 3.92 -8.01
CA SER A 136 2.57 3.43 -9.38
C SER A 136 3.96 2.83 -9.64
N ASN A 137 5.00 3.38 -9.00
CA ASN A 137 6.39 2.91 -9.12
C ASN A 137 6.71 1.56 -8.43
N ARG A 138 5.73 0.94 -7.78
CA ARG A 138 5.85 -0.34 -7.07
C ARG A 138 4.56 -1.14 -7.02
N ALA A 139 3.41 -0.51 -7.32
CA ALA A 139 2.13 -1.17 -7.45
C ALA A 139 2.19 -2.10 -8.65
N THR A 140 1.93 -3.38 -8.40
CA THR A 140 1.89 -4.41 -9.42
C THR A 140 0.49 -4.51 -10.01
N LEU A 141 0.32 -4.81 -11.30
CA LEU A 141 -0.99 -4.91 -11.93
C LEU A 141 -1.89 -5.97 -11.27
N GLY A 142 -1.34 -7.10 -10.82
CA GLY A 142 -2.10 -8.09 -10.04
C GLY A 142 -2.59 -7.55 -8.70
N GLY A 143 -1.79 -6.72 -8.04
CA GLY A 143 -2.19 -6.02 -6.81
C GLY A 143 -3.25 -4.94 -7.06
N MET A 144 -3.13 -4.19 -8.17
CA MET A 144 -4.13 -3.20 -8.57
C MET A 144 -5.48 -3.83 -8.89
N VAL A 145 -5.49 -4.98 -9.58
CA VAL A 145 -6.71 -5.77 -9.73
C VAL A 145 -7.20 -6.21 -8.36
N GLY A 146 -6.34 -6.84 -7.55
CA GLY A 146 -6.71 -7.29 -6.20
C GLY A 146 -7.42 -6.24 -5.35
N THR A 147 -7.05 -4.96 -5.42
CA THR A 147 -7.66 -3.87 -4.61
C THR A 147 -8.65 -2.99 -5.39
N ASN A 148 -8.89 -3.27 -6.68
CA ASN A 148 -9.56 -2.34 -7.60
C ASN A 148 -8.95 -0.92 -7.56
N ALA A 149 -7.62 -0.83 -7.62
CA ALA A 149 -6.90 0.43 -7.46
C ALA A 149 -7.39 1.52 -8.43
N THR A 150 -7.33 2.76 -7.95
CA THR A 150 -7.73 3.94 -8.71
C THR A 150 -6.58 4.95 -8.75
N GLY A 151 -6.85 6.24 -8.61
CA GLY A 151 -5.83 7.26 -8.48
C GLY A 151 -6.40 8.68 -8.53
N THR A 152 -5.48 9.62 -8.69
CA THR A 152 -5.73 11.06 -8.77
C THR A 152 -6.70 11.41 -9.91
N HIS A 153 -6.60 10.72 -11.04
CA HIS A 153 -7.42 10.98 -12.23
C HIS A 153 -8.64 10.07 -12.37
N SER A 154 -9.12 9.51 -11.26
CA SER A 154 -10.25 8.57 -11.27
C SER A 154 -11.54 9.15 -11.84
N ILE A 155 -11.78 10.47 -11.76
CA ILE A 155 -12.95 11.10 -12.40
C ILE A 155 -12.91 11.05 -13.95
N GLN A 156 -11.72 10.91 -14.53
CA GLN A 156 -11.52 10.75 -15.98
C GLN A 156 -11.43 9.27 -16.37
N TYR A 157 -10.61 8.51 -15.66
CA TYR A 157 -10.25 7.15 -16.05
C TYR A 157 -11.07 6.07 -15.35
N GLY A 158 -11.76 6.36 -14.26
CA GLY A 158 -12.41 5.36 -13.42
C GLY A 158 -11.40 4.54 -12.61
N SER A 159 -11.73 3.28 -12.41
CA SER A 159 -11.02 2.32 -11.55
C SER A 159 -10.46 1.14 -12.36
N THR A 160 -9.60 0.30 -11.77
CA THR A 160 -8.95 -0.82 -12.47
C THR A 160 -9.97 -1.75 -13.16
N VAL A 161 -11.13 -2.00 -12.56
CA VAL A 161 -12.20 -2.82 -13.15
C VAL A 161 -12.69 -2.29 -14.50
N ASP A 162 -12.66 -0.97 -14.72
CA ASP A 162 -13.11 -0.34 -15.95
C ASP A 162 -12.15 -0.56 -17.12
N TRP A 163 -10.93 -1.05 -16.84
CA TRP A 163 -9.91 -1.32 -17.84
C TRP A 163 -9.57 -2.81 -17.96
N LEU A 164 -10.08 -3.66 -17.07
CA LEU A 164 -9.85 -5.10 -17.13
C LEU A 164 -10.79 -5.76 -18.13
N THR A 165 -10.23 -6.25 -19.24
CA THR A 165 -10.99 -6.85 -20.35
C THR A 165 -11.04 -8.37 -20.24
N ALA A 166 -9.94 -9.00 -19.82
CA ALA A 166 -9.87 -10.44 -19.59
C ALA A 166 -8.79 -10.80 -18.56
N ALA A 167 -8.91 -11.98 -17.96
CA ALA A 167 -7.93 -12.53 -17.03
C ALA A 167 -7.84 -14.05 -17.14
N ASP A 168 -6.61 -14.58 -17.08
CA ASP A 168 -6.36 -16.00 -16.86
C ASP A 168 -6.11 -16.25 -15.36
N VAL A 169 -6.80 -17.22 -14.80
CA VAL A 169 -6.88 -17.43 -13.35
C VAL A 169 -6.67 -18.91 -13.02
N LEU A 170 -6.02 -19.17 -11.90
CA LEU A 170 -6.03 -20.48 -11.24
C LEU A 170 -7.08 -20.46 -10.13
N LEU A 171 -8.04 -21.38 -10.21
CA LEU A 171 -9.12 -21.55 -9.23
C LEU A 171 -8.59 -22.27 -7.98
N ALA A 172 -9.44 -22.41 -6.95
CA ALA A 172 -9.05 -22.96 -5.65
C ALA A 172 -8.53 -24.42 -5.70
N ASP A 173 -8.82 -25.16 -6.76
CA ASP A 173 -8.29 -26.51 -7.00
C ASP A 173 -7.02 -26.54 -7.88
N GLY A 174 -6.56 -25.38 -8.34
CA GLY A 174 -5.44 -25.23 -9.28
C GLY A 174 -5.84 -25.32 -10.76
N SER A 175 -7.11 -25.57 -11.08
CA SER A 175 -7.58 -25.58 -12.47
C SER A 175 -7.50 -24.19 -13.11
N ARG A 176 -7.22 -24.16 -14.41
CA ARG A 176 -7.15 -22.92 -15.20
C ARG A 176 -8.55 -22.49 -15.64
N ALA A 177 -8.83 -21.21 -15.52
CA ALA A 177 -10.02 -20.56 -16.04
C ALA A 177 -9.64 -19.31 -16.84
N HIS A 178 -10.51 -18.94 -17.80
CA HIS A 178 -10.35 -17.75 -18.60
C HIS A 178 -11.63 -16.91 -18.53
N PHE A 179 -11.52 -15.73 -17.93
CA PHE A 179 -12.64 -14.81 -17.79
C PHE A 179 -12.50 -13.66 -18.77
N ALA A 180 -13.56 -13.42 -19.53
CA ALA A 180 -13.70 -12.31 -20.47
C ALA A 180 -15.17 -11.88 -20.53
N ALA A 181 -15.46 -10.80 -21.25
CA ALA A 181 -16.82 -10.35 -21.49
C ALA A 181 -17.62 -11.39 -22.31
N LEU A 182 -18.80 -11.74 -21.82
CA LEU A 182 -19.71 -12.70 -22.43
C LEU A 182 -21.10 -12.08 -22.63
N ASP A 183 -21.71 -12.36 -23.78
CA ASP A 183 -23.15 -12.16 -23.96
C ASP A 183 -23.97 -13.23 -23.21
N ASP A 184 -25.30 -13.07 -23.16
CA ASP A 184 -26.19 -14.02 -22.46
C ASP A 184 -26.06 -15.46 -22.98
N ARG A 185 -25.89 -15.66 -24.29
CA ARG A 185 -25.79 -16.99 -24.88
C ARG A 185 -24.48 -17.67 -24.49
N GLN A 186 -23.39 -16.93 -24.49
CA GLN A 186 -22.07 -17.38 -24.10
C GLN A 186 -22.00 -17.67 -22.59
N TRP A 187 -22.61 -16.80 -21.77
CA TRP A 187 -22.76 -17.02 -20.34
C TRP A 187 -23.51 -18.32 -20.04
N ASP A 188 -24.66 -18.52 -20.69
CA ASP A 188 -25.45 -19.75 -20.59
C ASP A 188 -24.69 -21.00 -21.05
N ALA A 189 -23.81 -20.87 -22.04
CA ALA A 189 -22.95 -21.98 -22.45
C ALA A 189 -21.93 -22.32 -21.35
N LYS A 190 -21.34 -21.31 -20.69
CA LYS A 190 -20.41 -21.51 -19.57
C LYS A 190 -21.09 -22.14 -18.36
N THR A 191 -22.33 -21.78 -18.03
CA THR A 191 -23.08 -22.44 -16.92
C THR A 191 -23.38 -23.91 -17.21
N ARG A 192 -23.56 -24.30 -18.48
CA ARG A 192 -23.75 -25.70 -18.88
C ARG A 192 -22.43 -26.48 -19.04
N ALA A 193 -21.28 -25.82 -19.02
CA ALA A 193 -19.99 -26.47 -19.17
C ALA A 193 -19.63 -27.33 -17.94
N GLY A 194 -18.87 -28.40 -18.17
CA GLY A 194 -18.29 -29.21 -17.10
C GLY A 194 -17.07 -28.55 -16.46
N GLY A 195 -16.52 -29.21 -15.43
CA GLY A 195 -15.32 -28.75 -14.73
C GLY A 195 -15.57 -27.59 -13.75
N THR A 196 -14.50 -27.20 -13.07
CA THR A 196 -14.52 -26.22 -11.98
C THR A 196 -14.92 -24.83 -12.47
N GLU A 197 -14.44 -24.41 -13.65
CA GLU A 197 -14.86 -23.13 -14.25
C GLU A 197 -16.38 -23.09 -14.49
N GLY A 198 -16.95 -24.12 -15.12
CA GLY A 198 -18.39 -24.19 -15.36
C GLY A 198 -19.21 -24.22 -14.07
N GLU A 199 -18.67 -24.82 -13.00
CA GLU A 199 -19.29 -24.79 -11.68
C GLU A 199 -19.29 -23.39 -11.05
N VAL A 200 -18.19 -22.64 -11.15
CA VAL A 200 -18.13 -21.24 -10.74
C VAL A 200 -19.20 -20.42 -11.46
N TYR A 201 -19.31 -20.53 -12.78
CA TYR A 201 -20.35 -19.85 -13.55
C TYR A 201 -21.77 -20.21 -13.08
N ARG A 202 -22.07 -21.50 -12.86
CA ARG A 202 -23.38 -21.92 -12.34
C ARG A 202 -23.70 -21.31 -10.97
N ARG A 203 -22.73 -21.34 -10.06
CA ARG A 203 -22.92 -20.85 -8.68
C ARG A 203 -23.10 -19.33 -8.68
N VAL A 204 -22.32 -18.59 -9.48
CA VAL A 204 -22.46 -17.14 -9.62
C VAL A 204 -23.79 -16.77 -10.27
N ASP A 205 -24.23 -17.48 -11.32
CA ASP A 205 -25.55 -17.23 -11.94
C ASP A 205 -26.69 -17.43 -10.93
N ALA A 206 -26.67 -18.52 -10.17
CA ALA A 206 -27.65 -18.80 -9.13
C ALA A 206 -27.62 -17.73 -8.01
N LEU A 207 -26.43 -17.29 -7.62
CA LEU A 207 -26.24 -16.25 -6.61
C LEU A 207 -26.82 -14.91 -7.07
N LEU A 208 -26.53 -14.48 -8.30
CA LEU A 208 -27.04 -13.24 -8.86
C LEU A 208 -28.58 -13.23 -8.88
N ARG A 209 -29.21 -14.35 -9.24
CA ARG A 209 -30.69 -14.49 -9.19
C ARG A 209 -31.23 -14.44 -7.77
N LEU A 210 -30.58 -15.14 -6.84
CA LEU A 210 -31.02 -15.23 -5.44
C LEU A 210 -30.89 -13.88 -4.71
N HIS A 211 -29.84 -13.12 -5.02
CA HIS A 211 -29.48 -11.88 -4.33
C HIS A 211 -29.72 -10.62 -5.16
N GLU A 212 -30.38 -10.69 -6.33
CA GLU A 212 -30.58 -9.55 -7.26
C GLU A 212 -31.05 -8.29 -6.53
N GLN A 213 -32.11 -8.42 -5.73
CA GLN A 213 -32.67 -7.27 -5.02
C GLN A 213 -31.66 -6.68 -4.02
N ALA A 214 -30.85 -7.52 -3.35
CA ALA A 214 -29.84 -7.02 -2.41
C ALA A 214 -28.73 -6.30 -3.16
N VAL A 215 -28.28 -6.85 -4.30
CA VAL A 215 -27.26 -6.22 -5.13
C VAL A 215 -27.74 -4.86 -5.64
N ARG A 216 -28.97 -4.74 -6.15
CA ARG A 216 -29.51 -3.47 -6.67
C ARG A 216 -29.77 -2.40 -5.60
N GLN A 217 -30.30 -2.80 -4.44
CA GLN A 217 -30.83 -1.86 -3.44
C GLN A 217 -29.88 -1.58 -2.29
N ASP A 218 -29.03 -2.54 -1.93
CA ASP A 218 -28.21 -2.46 -0.72
C ASP A 218 -26.74 -2.15 -1.03
N THR A 219 -26.35 -2.19 -2.31
CA THR A 219 -25.00 -1.79 -2.75
C THR A 219 -24.86 -0.27 -2.60
N PRO A 220 -23.76 0.24 -2.01
CA PRO A 220 -23.52 1.67 -1.94
C PRO A 220 -23.60 2.35 -3.31
N ALA A 221 -24.34 3.45 -3.38
CA ALA A 221 -24.62 4.15 -4.64
C ALA A 221 -23.37 4.88 -5.20
N HIS A 222 -22.40 5.21 -4.35
CA HIS A 222 -21.18 5.88 -4.78
C HIS A 222 -20.35 5.03 -5.75
N TRP A 223 -19.96 5.62 -6.88
CA TRP A 223 -19.33 4.90 -8.00
C TRP A 223 -17.90 4.40 -7.71
N ARG A 224 -17.12 5.15 -6.94
CA ARG A 224 -15.73 4.81 -6.61
C ARG A 224 -15.71 3.85 -5.43
N ARG A 225 -15.65 2.55 -5.75
CA ARG A 225 -15.77 1.47 -4.75
C ARG A 225 -14.80 0.32 -5.03
N ALA A 226 -14.21 -0.20 -3.97
CA ALA A 226 -13.45 -1.45 -3.93
C ALA A 226 -14.04 -2.46 -2.94
N GLY A 227 -14.93 -2.03 -2.05
CA GLY A 227 -15.48 -2.86 -0.99
C GLY A 227 -16.47 -3.94 -1.43
N GLY A 228 -16.36 -5.11 -0.80
CA GLY A 228 -17.13 -6.31 -1.06
C GLY A 228 -16.74 -6.97 -2.39
N TYR A 229 -17.64 -7.81 -2.91
CA TYR A 229 -17.53 -8.31 -4.28
C TYR A 229 -18.45 -7.48 -5.18
N ARG A 230 -17.91 -7.00 -6.31
CA ARG A 230 -18.58 -6.10 -7.26
C ARG A 230 -19.65 -6.81 -8.10
N LEU A 231 -20.62 -7.48 -7.46
CA LEU A 231 -21.67 -8.28 -8.10
C LEU A 231 -22.52 -7.48 -9.08
N GLU A 232 -22.70 -6.19 -8.83
CA GLU A 232 -23.41 -5.31 -9.74
C GLU A 232 -22.71 -5.22 -11.10
N ARG A 233 -21.39 -5.45 -11.19
CA ARG A 233 -20.68 -5.47 -12.48
C ARG A 233 -21.09 -6.62 -13.40
N LEU A 234 -21.92 -7.55 -12.94
CA LEU A 234 -22.40 -8.69 -13.73
C LEU A 234 -23.87 -8.61 -14.13
N MET A 235 -24.57 -7.50 -13.82
CA MET A 235 -25.97 -7.34 -14.19
C MET A 235 -26.32 -5.89 -14.47
N GLU A 236 -27.41 -5.67 -15.21
CA GLU A 236 -27.97 -4.33 -15.36
C GLU A 236 -28.49 -3.84 -14.01
N ALA A 237 -27.96 -2.73 -13.51
CA ALA A 237 -28.33 -2.14 -12.21
C ALA A 237 -28.33 -0.61 -12.36
N PRO A 238 -29.39 -0.01 -12.95
CA PRO A 238 -29.46 1.42 -13.24
C PRO A 238 -29.47 2.29 -11.98
N GLU A 239 -29.77 1.70 -10.81
CA GLU A 239 -29.76 2.38 -9.52
C GLU A 239 -28.35 2.68 -9.00
N ILE A 240 -27.31 2.04 -9.58
CA ILE A 240 -25.93 2.15 -9.12
C ILE A 240 -25.11 2.93 -10.14
N ASP A 241 -24.48 4.01 -9.68
CA ASP A 241 -23.54 4.76 -10.50
C ASP A 241 -22.27 3.91 -10.73
N ARG A 242 -21.92 3.70 -12.00
CA ARG A 242 -20.70 2.97 -12.43
C ARG A 242 -19.54 3.92 -12.71
N GLY A 243 -19.77 5.21 -12.55
CA GLY A 243 -18.85 6.29 -12.82
C GLY A 243 -19.13 6.98 -14.16
N PRO A 244 -18.52 8.16 -14.36
CA PRO A 244 -18.72 8.96 -15.56
C PRO A 244 -18.47 8.19 -16.85
N GLY A 245 -19.48 8.11 -17.72
CA GLY A 245 -19.35 7.47 -19.05
C GLY A 245 -19.13 5.95 -19.00
N ARG A 246 -19.66 5.26 -17.99
CA ARG A 246 -19.55 3.78 -17.84
C ARG A 246 -20.92 3.09 -17.75
N PRO A 247 -21.80 3.18 -18.77
CA PRO A 247 -23.08 2.49 -18.74
C PRO A 247 -22.91 0.96 -18.74
N TRP A 248 -23.97 0.25 -18.41
CA TRP A 248 -24.05 -1.18 -18.67
C TRP A 248 -23.95 -1.46 -20.17
N ASP A 249 -23.04 -2.34 -20.58
CA ASP A 249 -22.76 -2.66 -21.99
C ASP A 249 -23.47 -3.92 -22.50
N GLY A 250 -24.30 -4.55 -21.66
CA GLY A 250 -25.00 -5.79 -22.00
C GLY A 250 -24.18 -7.06 -21.80
N THR A 251 -22.94 -6.98 -21.33
CA THR A 251 -22.04 -8.13 -21.18
C THR A 251 -21.71 -8.44 -19.72
N ARG A 252 -21.44 -9.72 -19.43
CA ARG A 252 -20.99 -10.16 -18.10
C ARG A 252 -19.55 -10.63 -18.17
N ASN A 253 -18.71 -10.15 -17.26
CA ASN A 253 -17.30 -10.55 -17.20
C ASN A 253 -16.90 -10.94 -15.77
N LEU A 254 -16.65 -12.23 -15.52
CA LEU A 254 -16.19 -12.70 -14.21
C LEU A 254 -14.83 -12.11 -13.80
N ALA A 255 -14.01 -11.62 -14.75
CA ALA A 255 -12.76 -10.94 -14.42
C ALA A 255 -13.03 -9.69 -13.56
N HIS A 256 -14.18 -9.03 -13.72
CA HIS A 256 -14.56 -7.88 -12.91
C HIS A 256 -14.78 -8.21 -11.43
N LEU A 257 -15.13 -9.45 -11.08
CA LEU A 257 -15.19 -9.87 -9.68
C LEU A 257 -13.81 -10.01 -9.04
N LEU A 258 -12.74 -10.18 -9.84
CA LEU A 258 -11.37 -10.21 -9.32
C LEU A 258 -10.93 -8.82 -8.84
N CYS A 259 -11.56 -7.76 -9.35
CA CYS A 259 -11.29 -6.40 -8.95
C CYS A 259 -11.84 -6.12 -7.55
N GLY A 260 -10.95 -5.94 -6.58
CA GLY A 260 -11.30 -5.79 -5.16
C GLY A 260 -11.40 -7.12 -4.40
N ALA A 261 -11.22 -8.26 -5.07
CA ALA A 261 -11.29 -9.58 -4.42
C ALA A 261 -10.03 -9.96 -3.64
N GLU A 262 -8.93 -9.22 -3.77
CA GLU A 262 -7.72 -9.42 -2.97
C GLU A 262 -7.17 -10.86 -2.98
N GLY A 263 -7.37 -11.58 -4.09
CA GLY A 263 -6.94 -12.98 -4.22
C GLY A 263 -7.82 -14.01 -3.52
N THR A 264 -9.02 -13.64 -3.07
CA THR A 264 -9.96 -14.56 -2.42
C THR A 264 -10.78 -15.41 -3.40
N LEU A 265 -10.86 -15.02 -4.68
CA LEU A 265 -11.64 -15.71 -5.71
C LEU A 265 -10.78 -16.48 -6.72
N GLY A 266 -9.47 -16.31 -6.69
CA GLY A 266 -8.55 -16.98 -7.59
C GLY A 266 -7.17 -16.36 -7.57
N PHE A 267 -6.19 -17.06 -8.14
CA PHE A 267 -4.87 -16.51 -8.40
C PHE A 267 -4.77 -16.05 -9.85
N THR A 268 -4.66 -14.75 -10.07
CA THR A 268 -4.52 -14.20 -11.42
C THR A 268 -3.12 -14.41 -11.97
N THR A 269 -3.03 -15.00 -13.16
CA THR A 269 -1.77 -15.38 -13.83
C THR A 269 -1.45 -14.53 -15.05
N SER A 270 -2.48 -13.96 -15.69
CA SER A 270 -2.39 -13.03 -16.82
C SER A 270 -3.55 -12.05 -16.75
N LEU A 271 -3.29 -10.81 -17.16
CA LEU A 271 -4.25 -9.71 -17.18
C LEU A 271 -4.22 -9.05 -18.55
N THR A 272 -5.37 -8.96 -19.22
CA THR A 272 -5.51 -8.13 -20.44
C THR A 272 -6.24 -6.85 -20.10
N VAL A 273 -5.56 -5.73 -20.28
CA VAL A 273 -6.05 -4.40 -19.92
C VAL A 273 -6.16 -3.47 -21.13
N GLY A 274 -7.14 -2.58 -21.10
CA GLY A 274 -7.23 -1.47 -22.04
C GLY A 274 -6.22 -0.37 -21.74
N LEU A 275 -5.89 0.42 -22.76
CA LEU A 275 -5.01 1.58 -22.70
C LEU A 275 -5.73 2.81 -23.27
N THR A 276 -5.31 3.99 -22.83
CA THR A 276 -5.83 5.28 -23.28
C THR A 276 -4.71 6.20 -23.75
N ASP A 277 -5.09 7.22 -24.51
CA ASP A 277 -4.18 8.28 -24.92
C ASP A 277 -3.61 9.02 -23.69
N ARG A 278 -2.35 9.42 -23.77
CA ARG A 278 -1.72 10.30 -22.78
C ARG A 278 -2.19 11.75 -23.02
N PRO A 279 -2.46 12.52 -21.95
CA PRO A 279 -2.66 13.95 -22.09
C PRO A 279 -1.49 14.62 -22.83
N ARG A 280 -1.80 15.49 -23.80
CA ARG A 280 -0.78 16.22 -24.57
C ARG A 280 -0.22 17.42 -23.82
N HIS A 281 -1.10 18.11 -23.09
CA HIS A 281 -0.78 19.26 -22.27
C HIS A 281 -1.55 19.17 -20.97
N SER A 282 -0.87 19.50 -19.88
CA SER A 282 -1.44 19.56 -18.53
C SER A 282 -0.98 20.83 -17.84
N GLY A 283 -1.75 21.29 -16.87
CA GLY A 283 -1.39 22.41 -16.02
C GLY A 283 -2.07 22.35 -14.68
N LEU A 284 -1.39 22.88 -13.66
CA LEU A 284 -1.85 22.85 -12.28
C LEU A 284 -2.14 24.25 -11.75
N ALA A 285 -3.23 24.38 -11.01
CA ALA A 285 -3.55 25.51 -10.17
C ALA A 285 -3.57 25.05 -8.69
N VAL A 286 -2.70 25.63 -7.87
CA VAL A 286 -2.64 25.36 -6.42
C VAL A 286 -3.38 26.45 -5.68
N VAL A 287 -4.55 26.11 -5.15
CA VAL A 287 -5.44 27.04 -4.43
C VAL A 287 -5.16 26.94 -2.93
N HIS A 288 -4.94 28.09 -2.28
CA HIS A 288 -4.54 28.17 -0.87
C HIS A 288 -5.72 28.56 0.02
N PHE A 289 -6.01 27.75 1.02
CA PHE A 289 -7.16 27.97 1.90
C PHE A 289 -6.76 28.30 3.36
N PRO A 290 -7.51 29.20 4.02
CA PRO A 290 -7.26 29.58 5.42
C PRO A 290 -7.73 28.52 6.42
N SER A 291 -8.66 27.64 6.02
CA SER A 291 -9.12 26.49 6.80
C SER A 291 -9.27 25.25 5.90
N ARG A 292 -9.18 24.05 6.47
CA ARG A 292 -9.49 22.80 5.78
C ARG A 292 -10.94 22.77 5.31
N MET A 293 -11.86 23.28 6.13
CA MET A 293 -13.26 23.33 5.77
C MET A 293 -13.55 24.19 4.54
N ALA A 294 -12.93 25.36 4.43
CA ALA A 294 -13.09 26.20 3.24
C ALA A 294 -12.59 25.51 1.96
N ALA A 295 -11.56 24.66 2.07
CA ALA A 295 -11.10 23.86 0.94
C ALA A 295 -12.15 22.81 0.54
N LEU A 296 -12.70 22.07 1.50
CA LEU A 296 -13.72 21.04 1.25
C LEU A 296 -15.01 21.62 0.66
N GLU A 297 -15.47 22.77 1.18
CA GLU A 297 -16.65 23.49 0.67
C GLU A 297 -16.47 23.99 -0.77
N ALA A 298 -15.23 24.23 -1.21
CA ALA A 298 -14.94 24.72 -2.56
C ALA A 298 -14.94 23.60 -3.62
N VAL A 299 -14.85 22.33 -3.23
CA VAL A 299 -14.61 21.20 -4.17
C VAL A 299 -15.74 21.08 -5.20
N GLU A 300 -17.00 21.06 -4.74
CA GLU A 300 -18.17 20.92 -5.63
C GLU A 300 -18.21 22.04 -6.68
N GLY A 301 -17.99 23.28 -6.25
CA GLY A 301 -17.92 24.44 -7.14
C GLY A 301 -16.77 24.34 -8.14
N ILE A 302 -15.59 23.91 -7.70
CA ILE A 302 -14.42 23.72 -8.57
C ILE A 302 -14.68 22.66 -9.64
N LEU A 303 -15.40 21.58 -9.33
CA LEU A 303 -15.74 20.55 -10.32
C LEU A 303 -16.55 21.10 -11.50
N THR A 304 -17.33 22.17 -11.32
CA THR A 304 -18.07 22.83 -12.41
C THR A 304 -17.15 23.47 -13.47
N THR A 305 -15.86 23.60 -13.17
CA THR A 305 -14.85 24.13 -14.11
C THR A 305 -14.26 23.07 -15.03
N ASP A 306 -14.69 21.80 -14.91
CA ASP A 306 -14.22 20.63 -15.66
C ASP A 306 -12.71 20.33 -15.48
N PRO A 307 -12.22 20.14 -14.23
CA PRO A 307 -10.84 19.76 -13.97
C PRO A 307 -10.58 18.28 -14.28
N ALA A 308 -9.32 17.94 -14.53
CA ALA A 308 -8.83 16.57 -14.66
C ALA A 308 -8.71 15.86 -13.31
N SER A 309 -8.33 16.61 -12.26
CA SER A 309 -8.26 16.13 -10.88
C SER A 309 -8.37 17.29 -9.88
N VAL A 310 -8.84 16.99 -8.66
CA VAL A 310 -8.81 17.91 -7.52
C VAL A 310 -8.33 17.15 -6.29
N GLU A 311 -7.17 17.50 -5.76
CA GLU A 311 -6.55 16.80 -4.64
C GLU A 311 -6.37 17.70 -3.43
N LEU A 312 -6.80 17.24 -2.25
CA LEU A 312 -6.60 17.94 -0.98
C LEU A 312 -5.25 17.58 -0.35
N PHE A 313 -4.59 18.57 0.22
CA PHE A 313 -3.38 18.39 1.02
C PHE A 313 -3.38 19.34 2.21
N ASP A 314 -3.35 18.79 3.42
CA ASP A 314 -3.49 19.58 4.64
C ASP A 314 -2.17 20.22 5.12
N ARG A 315 -2.31 21.13 6.10
CA ARG A 315 -1.18 21.80 6.75
C ARG A 315 -0.24 20.84 7.48
N VAL A 316 -0.74 19.71 7.98
CA VAL A 316 0.09 18.76 8.74
C VAL A 316 1.08 18.10 7.79
N ALA A 317 0.61 17.56 6.65
CA ALA A 317 1.45 17.01 5.60
C ALA A 317 2.41 18.06 5.03
N LEU A 318 1.95 19.29 4.83
CA LEU A 318 2.79 20.41 4.38
C LEU A 318 3.95 20.74 5.33
N ARG A 319 3.70 20.78 6.64
CA ARG A 319 4.76 20.97 7.64
C ARG A 319 5.79 19.84 7.58
N ARG A 320 5.35 18.59 7.42
CA ARG A 320 6.25 17.44 7.30
C ARG A 320 7.08 17.46 6.01
N ALA A 321 6.49 17.91 4.91
CA ALA A 321 7.22 18.07 3.66
C ALA A 321 8.40 19.06 3.79
N LEU A 322 8.25 20.12 4.59
CA LEU A 322 9.33 21.08 4.88
C LEU A 322 10.50 20.48 5.69
N ASP A 323 10.26 19.42 6.45
CA ASP A 323 11.29 18.77 7.28
C ASP A 323 12.13 17.75 6.49
N VAL A 324 11.71 17.39 5.27
CA VAL A 324 12.39 16.37 4.44
C VAL A 324 13.20 17.05 3.34
N ALA A 325 14.51 16.79 3.32
CA ALA A 325 15.47 17.46 2.44
C ALA A 325 15.14 17.35 0.93
N GLU A 326 14.53 16.23 0.50
CA GLU A 326 14.11 16.01 -0.89
C GLU A 326 12.91 16.88 -1.29
N TYR A 327 11.97 17.12 -0.38
CA TYR A 327 10.69 17.78 -0.69
C TYR A 327 10.65 19.25 -0.32
N ALA A 328 11.41 19.68 0.68
CA ALA A 328 11.44 21.08 1.12
C ALA A 328 11.76 22.07 -0.02
N PRO A 329 12.72 21.81 -0.94
CA PRO A 329 13.01 22.70 -2.06
C PRO A 329 11.88 22.78 -3.10
N LYS A 330 11.03 21.74 -3.17
CA LYS A 330 9.93 21.61 -4.16
C LYS A 330 8.69 22.39 -3.77
N LEU A 331 8.62 22.92 -2.54
CA LEU A 331 7.46 23.66 -2.01
C LEU A 331 7.41 25.14 -2.44
N HIS A 332 8.13 25.52 -3.50
CA HIS A 332 8.19 26.90 -4.00
C HIS A 332 6.83 27.46 -4.43
N PHE A 333 5.84 26.61 -4.67
CA PHE A 333 4.48 26.99 -5.05
C PHE A 333 3.60 27.42 -3.87
N VAL A 334 4.04 27.17 -2.62
CA VAL A 334 3.27 27.44 -1.41
C VAL A 334 3.43 28.89 -0.96
N GLN A 335 2.32 29.62 -0.99
CA GLN A 335 2.25 31.00 -0.52
C GLN A 335 1.89 31.07 0.97
N ARG A 336 2.53 31.98 1.71
CA ARG A 336 2.18 32.28 3.09
C ARG A 336 0.86 33.06 3.16
N GLN A 337 0.10 32.82 4.23
CA GLN A 337 -1.08 33.60 4.59
C GLN A 337 -0.67 35.03 5.00
N SER A 338 -1.64 35.94 5.11
CA SER A 338 -1.39 37.34 5.46
C SER A 338 -0.75 37.55 6.83
N ASP A 339 -0.89 36.58 7.73
CA ASP A 339 -0.25 36.54 9.06
C ASP A 339 1.17 35.92 9.04
N GLY A 340 1.69 35.55 7.87
CA GLY A 340 2.97 34.84 7.69
C GLY A 340 2.88 33.32 7.92
N GLY A 341 1.71 32.80 8.27
CA GLY A 341 1.44 31.38 8.49
C GLY A 341 1.42 30.56 7.21
N LEU A 342 1.53 29.23 7.34
CA LEU A 342 1.24 28.31 6.23
C LEU A 342 -0.28 28.25 5.98
N PRO A 343 -0.73 28.01 4.75
CA PRO A 343 -2.15 27.71 4.48
C PRO A 343 -2.61 26.49 5.30
N ALA A 344 -3.91 26.42 5.60
CA ALA A 344 -4.48 25.29 6.35
C ALA A 344 -4.69 24.06 5.46
N ALA A 345 -4.96 24.31 4.18
CA ALA A 345 -5.08 23.30 3.15
C ALA A 345 -4.73 23.89 1.79
N LEU A 346 -4.30 23.00 0.90
CA LEU A 346 -4.13 23.26 -0.52
C LEU A 346 -5.11 22.37 -1.30
N LEU A 347 -5.69 22.92 -2.37
CA LEU A 347 -6.27 22.12 -3.44
C LEU A 347 -5.37 22.19 -4.66
N PHE A 348 -4.92 21.03 -5.14
CA PHE A 348 -4.24 20.89 -6.42
C PHE A 348 -5.30 20.61 -7.48
N VAL A 349 -5.52 21.56 -8.39
CA VAL A 349 -6.51 21.44 -9.47
C VAL A 349 -5.76 21.31 -10.80
N GLU A 350 -5.89 20.15 -11.44
CA GLU A 350 -5.25 19.89 -12.73
C GLU A 350 -6.24 20.09 -13.87
N TYR A 351 -5.76 20.61 -15.00
CA TYR A 351 -6.47 20.66 -16.27
C TYR A 351 -5.62 20.03 -17.35
N ASP A 352 -6.24 19.14 -18.13
CA ASP A 352 -5.65 18.54 -19.33
C ASP A 352 -6.27 19.15 -20.58
N GLY A 353 -5.53 19.13 -21.70
CA GLY A 353 -6.08 19.55 -22.98
C GLY A 353 -5.21 19.20 -24.18
N GLU A 354 -5.84 19.21 -25.35
CA GLU A 354 -5.18 18.99 -26.65
C GLU A 354 -4.28 20.17 -27.07
N SER A 355 -4.36 21.31 -26.37
CA SER A 355 -3.52 22.49 -26.62
C SER A 355 -3.22 23.25 -25.31
N PRO A 356 -2.12 24.02 -25.24
CA PRO A 356 -1.84 24.87 -24.07
C PRO A 356 -2.95 25.87 -23.77
N SER A 357 -3.63 26.39 -24.81
CA SER A 357 -4.77 27.31 -24.64
C SER A 357 -5.98 26.66 -23.97
N ALA A 358 -6.22 25.37 -24.20
CA ALA A 358 -7.32 24.65 -23.54
C ALA A 358 -7.07 24.52 -22.03
N VAL A 359 -5.82 24.22 -21.64
CA VAL A 359 -5.39 24.17 -20.24
C VAL A 359 -5.55 25.54 -19.57
N VAL A 360 -5.08 26.61 -20.23
CA VAL A 360 -5.20 27.98 -19.70
C VAL A 360 -6.67 28.39 -19.55
N ALA A 361 -7.53 28.05 -20.51
CA ALA A 361 -8.96 28.33 -20.43
C ALA A 361 -9.63 27.62 -19.24
N GLY A 362 -9.19 26.40 -18.90
CA GLY A 362 -9.62 25.70 -17.67
C GLY A 362 -9.29 26.48 -16.41
N MET A 363 -8.05 26.96 -16.31
CA MET A 363 -7.60 27.80 -15.19
C MET A 363 -8.33 29.15 -15.13
N GLU A 364 -8.69 29.76 -16.26
CA GLU A 364 -9.47 31.00 -16.28
C GLU A 364 -10.91 30.81 -15.79
N ARG A 365 -11.52 29.64 -16.05
CA ARG A 365 -12.81 29.27 -15.45
C ARG A 365 -12.68 29.16 -13.93
N LEU A 366 -11.58 28.57 -13.44
CA LEU A 366 -11.29 28.48 -12.00
C LEU A 366 -11.15 29.86 -11.36
N ASP A 367 -10.36 30.75 -11.95
CA ASP A 367 -10.19 32.12 -11.46
C ASP A 367 -11.53 32.85 -11.38
N THR A 368 -12.36 32.71 -12.42
CA THR A 368 -13.69 33.33 -12.47
C THR A 368 -14.60 32.77 -11.38
N HIS A 369 -14.56 31.46 -11.16
CA HIS A 369 -15.37 30.78 -10.15
C HIS A 369 -14.98 31.19 -8.72
N LEU A 370 -13.69 31.17 -8.38
CA LEU A 370 -13.20 31.48 -7.04
C LEU A 370 -13.12 32.98 -6.74
N GLY A 371 -13.02 33.80 -7.79
CA GLY A 371 -12.98 35.26 -7.71
C GLY A 371 -11.64 35.82 -7.21
N PRO A 372 -11.51 37.16 -7.17
CA PRO A 372 -10.22 37.85 -7.02
C PRO A 372 -9.56 37.74 -5.64
N ARG A 373 -10.25 37.14 -4.65
CA ARG A 373 -9.72 36.96 -3.29
C ARG A 373 -9.01 35.62 -3.10
N ALA A 374 -9.12 34.70 -4.06
CA ALA A 374 -8.46 33.41 -4.00
C ALA A 374 -6.96 33.56 -4.27
N VAL A 375 -6.14 32.87 -3.47
CA VAL A 375 -4.69 32.80 -3.67
C VAL A 375 -4.38 31.55 -4.47
N ILE A 376 -3.99 31.74 -5.74
CA ILE A 376 -3.75 30.66 -6.70
C ILE A 376 -2.32 30.76 -7.22
N THR A 377 -1.56 29.67 -7.12
CA THR A 377 -0.27 29.52 -7.81
C THR A 377 -0.45 28.63 -9.02
N ARG A 378 -0.16 29.12 -10.23
CA ARG A 378 -0.25 28.34 -11.48
C ARG A 378 1.10 27.72 -11.85
N ALA A 379 1.08 26.50 -12.37
CA ALA A 379 2.21 25.81 -12.95
C ALA A 379 1.83 25.26 -14.33
N LEU A 380 2.54 25.75 -15.36
CA LEU A 380 2.41 25.29 -16.76
C LEU A 380 3.71 24.65 -17.28
N ALA A 381 4.84 24.91 -16.62
CA ALA A 381 6.12 24.29 -16.95
C ALA A 381 6.17 22.88 -16.36
N GLU A 382 6.62 21.91 -17.16
CA GLU A 382 6.70 20.49 -16.78
C GLU A 382 7.44 20.28 -15.47
N ALA A 383 8.62 20.89 -15.29
CA ALA A 383 9.40 20.77 -14.05
C ALA A 383 8.65 21.27 -12.80
N ALA A 384 7.84 22.33 -12.92
CA ALA A 384 7.06 22.84 -11.80
C ALA A 384 5.86 21.93 -11.47
N ILE A 385 5.23 21.34 -12.50
CA ILE A 385 4.17 20.35 -12.36
C ILE A 385 4.71 19.08 -11.69
N GLU A 386 5.89 18.62 -12.12
CA GLU A 386 6.58 17.47 -11.53
C GLU A 386 6.91 17.69 -10.05
N ASP A 387 7.40 18.87 -9.67
CA ASP A 387 7.68 19.21 -8.27
C ASP A 387 6.42 19.19 -7.40
N ILE A 388 5.31 19.77 -7.90
CA ILE A 388 4.01 19.72 -7.21
C ILE A 388 3.54 18.28 -7.03
N TRP A 389 3.55 17.48 -8.11
CA TRP A 389 3.12 16.09 -8.05
C TRP A 389 4.02 15.23 -7.18
N ALA A 390 5.33 15.48 -7.17
CA ALA A 390 6.28 14.80 -6.29
C ALA A 390 5.90 15.02 -4.82
N VAL A 391 5.58 16.25 -4.42
CA VAL A 391 5.13 16.57 -3.04
C VAL A 391 3.77 15.92 -2.74
N ARG A 392 2.79 16.03 -3.64
CA ARG A 392 1.44 15.49 -3.39
C ARG A 392 1.43 13.97 -3.29
N LYS A 393 2.20 13.26 -4.13
CA LYS A 393 2.29 11.79 -4.12
C LYS A 393 2.88 11.22 -2.82
N VAL A 394 3.77 11.97 -2.17
CA VAL A 394 4.45 11.52 -0.95
C VAL A 394 3.71 11.94 0.32
N GLY A 395 2.63 12.71 0.21
CA GLY A 395 1.80 13.19 1.32
C GLY A 395 1.46 12.11 2.34
N LEU A 396 1.03 10.93 1.87
CA LEU A 396 0.77 9.79 2.73
C LEU A 396 2.00 9.35 3.53
N GLY A 397 3.14 9.21 2.85
CA GLY A 397 4.36 8.77 3.50
C GLY A 397 4.92 9.79 4.50
N LEU A 398 4.69 11.08 4.27
CA LEU A 398 5.01 12.18 5.17
C LEU A 398 4.07 12.24 6.38
N ALA A 399 2.77 12.04 6.15
CA ALA A 399 1.77 11.90 7.20
C ALA A 399 2.13 10.75 8.16
N MET A 400 2.74 9.68 7.65
CA MET A 400 3.20 8.53 8.42
C MET A 400 4.45 8.76 9.28
N SER A 401 5.18 9.88 9.14
CA SER A 401 6.39 10.17 9.91
C SER A 401 6.11 10.81 11.29
N ALA A 402 4.99 10.44 11.93
CA ALA A 402 4.61 10.92 13.24
C ALA A 402 5.70 10.62 14.30
N ARG A 403 5.79 11.46 15.35
CA ARG A 403 6.78 11.26 16.42
C ARG A 403 6.34 10.06 17.26
N LEU A 404 7.07 8.96 17.15
CA LEU A 404 6.84 7.76 17.97
C LEU A 404 6.89 8.10 19.47
N PRO A 405 6.08 7.44 20.32
CA PRO A 405 5.31 6.21 20.06
C PRO A 405 4.00 6.41 19.27
N ILE A 406 3.60 7.65 19.03
CA ILE A 406 2.38 7.99 18.30
C ILE A 406 2.53 7.69 16.80
N GLN A 407 1.57 6.98 16.23
CA GLN A 407 1.50 6.60 14.82
C GLN A 407 0.33 7.29 14.12
N ALA A 408 0.49 7.63 12.84
CA ALA A 408 -0.63 7.99 11.98
C ALA A 408 -1.35 6.71 11.52
N ALA A 409 -2.38 6.30 12.25
CA ALA A 409 -3.01 5.00 12.11
C ALA A 409 -3.86 4.91 10.83
N ALA A 410 -3.63 3.85 10.04
CA ALA A 410 -4.22 3.63 8.72
C ALA A 410 -5.65 3.05 8.79
N ILE A 411 -6.57 3.76 9.46
CA ILE A 411 -7.91 3.25 9.79
C ILE A 411 -8.94 3.73 8.77
N ILE A 412 -9.09 5.05 8.61
CA ILE A 412 -10.04 5.70 7.70
C ILE A 412 -9.29 6.13 6.44
N GLU A 413 -8.62 5.16 5.82
CA GLU A 413 -7.73 5.41 4.68
C GLU A 413 -8.43 5.37 3.33
N ASP A 414 -9.73 5.12 3.29
CA ASP A 414 -10.36 4.70 2.03
C ASP A 414 -11.86 4.98 1.97
N ALA A 415 -12.34 5.90 2.81
CA ALA A 415 -13.75 6.27 2.83
C ALA A 415 -14.05 7.23 1.68
N ALA A 416 -15.08 6.95 0.89
CA ALA A 416 -15.54 7.85 -0.16
C ALA A 416 -17.02 8.18 0.01
N VAL A 417 -17.36 9.46 -0.12
CA VAL A 417 -18.72 9.99 0.01
C VAL A 417 -19.04 10.87 -1.20
N PRO A 418 -20.33 11.10 -1.55
CA PRO A 418 -20.68 12.13 -2.52
C PRO A 418 -20.02 13.48 -2.19
N VAL A 419 -19.53 14.19 -3.20
CA VAL A 419 -18.68 15.38 -3.03
C VAL A 419 -19.40 16.48 -2.25
N GLU A 420 -20.70 16.64 -2.49
CA GLU A 420 -21.60 17.56 -1.79
C GLU A 420 -21.71 17.27 -0.29
N HIS A 421 -21.35 16.06 0.15
CA HIS A 421 -21.38 15.62 1.54
C HIS A 421 -19.99 15.61 2.21
N LEU A 422 -18.91 15.88 1.48
CA LEU A 422 -17.54 15.98 2.02
C LEU A 422 -17.45 16.93 3.24
N PRO A 423 -17.94 18.19 3.16
CA PRO A 423 -17.95 19.10 4.31
C PRO A 423 -18.59 18.52 5.57
N HIS A 424 -19.76 17.91 5.41
CA HIS A 424 -20.53 17.34 6.51
C HIS A 424 -19.79 16.16 7.12
N TYR A 425 -19.39 15.18 6.30
CA TYR A 425 -18.71 13.98 6.74
C TYR A 425 -17.44 14.30 7.55
N VAL A 426 -16.62 15.22 7.04
CA VAL A 426 -15.36 15.60 7.70
C VAL A 426 -15.61 16.33 9.02
N ARG A 427 -16.56 17.27 9.08
CA ARG A 427 -16.90 17.97 10.33
C ARG A 427 -17.33 17.02 11.43
N GLU A 428 -18.24 16.08 11.14
CA GLU A 428 -18.74 15.13 12.13
C GLU A 428 -17.66 14.14 12.58
N LEU A 429 -16.78 13.73 11.66
CA LEU A 429 -15.64 12.87 11.99
C LEU A 429 -14.62 13.59 12.87
N GLU A 430 -14.31 14.86 12.57
CA GLU A 430 -13.43 15.70 13.40
C GLU A 430 -13.99 15.88 14.80
N ALA A 431 -15.27 16.18 14.94
CA ALA A 431 -15.93 16.31 16.24
C ALA A 431 -15.85 15.00 17.05
N ALA A 432 -15.98 13.85 16.40
CA ALA A 432 -15.83 12.55 17.05
C ALA A 432 -14.40 12.29 17.55
N MET A 433 -13.37 12.72 16.81
CA MET A 433 -11.97 12.59 17.23
C MET A 433 -11.60 13.61 18.32
N GLU A 434 -12.11 14.84 18.25
CA GLU A 434 -11.88 15.90 19.23
C GLU A 434 -12.44 15.53 20.61
N ALA A 435 -13.57 14.83 20.66
CA ALA A 435 -14.15 14.32 21.90
C ALA A 435 -13.19 13.38 22.68
N ASP A 436 -12.31 12.67 21.96
CA ASP A 436 -11.28 11.80 22.53
C ASP A 436 -9.89 12.49 22.59
N GLY A 437 -9.80 13.78 22.23
CA GLY A 437 -8.54 14.54 22.22
C GLY A 437 -7.56 14.09 21.12
N ILE A 438 -8.07 13.49 20.04
CA ILE A 438 -7.26 12.90 18.98
C ILE A 438 -7.17 13.85 17.79
N GLU A 439 -5.94 14.22 17.42
CA GLU A 439 -5.66 14.91 16.17
C GLU A 439 -5.47 13.91 15.03
N ALA A 440 -5.71 14.36 13.79
CA ALA A 440 -5.51 13.55 12.59
C ALA A 440 -4.91 14.37 11.44
N VAL A 441 -4.17 13.68 10.58
CA VAL A 441 -3.75 14.18 9.27
C VAL A 441 -4.74 13.72 8.21
N MET A 442 -5.01 14.59 7.24
CA MET A 442 -5.97 14.36 6.19
C MET A 442 -5.42 14.74 4.81
N TYR A 443 -5.64 13.88 3.84
CA TYR A 443 -5.52 14.19 2.42
C TYR A 443 -6.64 13.49 1.66
N ALA A 444 -6.92 13.93 0.45
CA ALA A 444 -8.06 13.40 -0.30
C ALA A 444 -7.81 13.42 -1.79
N HIS A 445 -8.46 12.47 -2.46
CA HIS A 445 -8.89 12.62 -3.84
C HIS A 445 -10.22 13.37 -3.84
N ALA A 446 -10.16 14.67 -3.62
CA ALA A 446 -11.32 15.49 -3.31
C ALA A 446 -12.34 15.48 -4.45
N SER A 447 -11.89 15.47 -5.71
CA SER A 447 -12.77 15.38 -6.88
C SER A 447 -13.63 14.13 -6.94
N ALA A 448 -13.21 13.04 -6.29
CA ALA A 448 -13.96 11.79 -6.24
C ALA A 448 -14.59 11.53 -4.86
N GLY A 449 -14.53 12.50 -3.94
CA GLY A 449 -15.10 12.32 -2.61
C GLY A 449 -14.35 11.34 -1.70
N CYS A 450 -13.15 10.90 -2.09
CA CYS A 450 -12.37 9.89 -1.37
C CYS A 450 -11.37 10.54 -0.41
N LEU A 451 -11.50 10.23 0.87
CA LEU A 451 -10.76 10.79 1.99
C LEU A 451 -9.83 9.76 2.61
N HIS A 452 -8.66 10.23 3.00
CA HIS A 452 -7.66 9.49 3.77
C HIS A 452 -7.40 10.25 5.07
N VAL A 453 -7.86 9.70 6.19
CA VAL A 453 -7.79 10.28 7.52
C VAL A 453 -7.02 9.34 8.43
N ARG A 454 -5.93 9.85 9.01
CA ARG A 454 -5.08 9.10 9.94
C ARG A 454 -5.07 9.75 11.31
N PRO A 455 -5.82 9.20 12.27
CA PRO A 455 -5.71 9.58 13.67
C PRO A 455 -4.31 9.31 14.21
N PHE A 456 -3.80 10.21 15.04
CA PHE A 456 -2.53 10.06 15.73
C PHE A 456 -2.72 9.28 17.02
N LEU A 457 -2.32 8.01 17.02
CA LEU A 457 -2.56 7.06 18.12
C LEU A 457 -1.29 6.29 18.53
N ASP A 458 -1.09 6.09 19.82
CA ASP A 458 -0.19 5.07 20.39
C ASP A 458 -0.96 3.76 20.59
N LEU A 459 -0.91 2.89 19.58
CA LEU A 459 -1.61 1.60 19.57
C LEU A 459 -1.03 0.57 20.56
N LYS A 460 0.02 0.92 21.32
CA LYS A 460 0.52 0.11 22.43
C LYS A 460 -0.32 0.30 23.71
N GLN A 461 -1.24 1.26 23.71
CA GLN A 461 -2.17 1.51 24.81
C GLN A 461 -3.57 0.97 24.47
N ASP A 462 -4.14 0.14 25.34
CA ASP A 462 -5.48 -0.44 25.15
C ASP A 462 -6.55 0.64 24.91
N THR A 463 -6.50 1.73 25.68
CA THR A 463 -7.46 2.84 25.56
C THR A 463 -7.45 3.52 24.20
N GLN A 464 -6.29 3.58 23.53
CA GLN A 464 -6.17 4.15 22.20
C GLN A 464 -6.52 3.14 21.09
N VAL A 465 -6.37 1.84 21.35
CA VAL A 465 -6.92 0.78 20.48
C VAL A 465 -8.45 0.81 20.48
N GLU A 466 -9.08 1.01 21.65
CA GLU A 466 -10.52 1.20 21.75
C GLU A 466 -11.00 2.47 21.02
N ALA A 467 -10.26 3.58 21.16
CA ALA A 467 -10.55 4.83 20.44
C ALA A 467 -10.45 4.64 18.92
N MET A 468 -9.42 3.93 18.43
CA MET A 468 -9.30 3.54 17.03
C MET A 468 -10.57 2.84 16.53
N GLU A 469 -11.08 1.85 17.26
CA GLU A 469 -12.25 1.09 16.85
C GLU A 469 -13.53 1.95 16.83
N ARG A 470 -13.73 2.80 17.85
CA ARG A 470 -14.86 3.74 17.88
C ARG A 470 -14.82 4.71 16.71
N ILE A 471 -13.66 5.30 16.42
CA ILE A 471 -13.47 6.23 15.31
C ILE A 471 -13.73 5.53 13.96
N ALA A 472 -13.25 4.29 13.78
CA ALA A 472 -13.49 3.50 12.57
C ALA A 472 -14.99 3.24 12.35
N LYS A 473 -15.70 2.82 13.40
CA LYS A 473 -17.15 2.56 13.36
C LYS A 473 -17.92 3.84 13.08
N ARG A 474 -17.57 4.97 13.72
CA ARG A 474 -18.24 6.25 13.49
C ARG A 474 -18.06 6.73 12.06
N SER A 475 -16.86 6.58 11.49
CA SER A 475 -16.61 6.85 10.08
C SER A 475 -17.47 5.99 9.16
N ALA A 476 -17.59 4.68 9.44
CA ALA A 476 -18.43 3.78 8.67
C ALA A 476 -19.92 4.14 8.73
N GLU A 477 -20.42 4.53 9.90
CA GLU A 477 -21.80 5.03 10.09
C GLU A 477 -22.05 6.28 9.24
N LEU A 478 -21.18 7.28 9.38
CA LEU A 478 -21.27 8.54 8.64
C LEU A 478 -21.24 8.31 7.13
N ALA A 479 -20.35 7.44 6.64
CA ALA A 479 -20.28 7.10 5.23
C ALA A 479 -21.59 6.47 4.75
N ARG A 480 -22.18 5.55 5.52
CA ARG A 480 -23.46 4.94 5.19
C ARG A 480 -24.62 5.94 5.18
N GLU A 481 -24.67 6.86 6.15
CA GLU A 481 -25.71 7.90 6.26
C GLU A 481 -25.79 8.79 5.02
N VAL A 482 -24.65 9.07 4.38
CA VAL A 482 -24.56 9.95 3.20
C VAL A 482 -24.40 9.20 1.88
N GLY A 483 -24.65 7.88 1.86
CA GLY A 483 -24.58 7.06 0.63
C GLY A 483 -23.17 6.76 0.11
N GLY A 484 -22.16 6.91 0.95
CA GLY A 484 -20.75 6.61 0.66
C GLY A 484 -20.36 5.14 0.88
N THR A 485 -19.05 4.89 0.85
CA THR A 485 -18.41 3.59 1.07
C THR A 485 -17.20 3.71 2.00
N ILE A 486 -16.85 2.63 2.69
CA ILE A 486 -15.65 2.54 3.55
C ILE A 486 -14.40 2.02 2.80
N ALA A 487 -14.57 1.57 1.56
CA ALA A 487 -13.50 1.03 0.73
C ALA A 487 -13.66 1.51 -0.72
N SER A 488 -12.87 2.51 -1.09
CA SER A 488 -12.85 3.19 -2.38
C SER A 488 -11.81 2.60 -3.34
N GLU A 489 -10.54 2.47 -2.91
CA GLU A 489 -9.40 2.10 -3.77
C GLU A 489 -8.34 1.19 -3.12
N HIS A 490 -8.31 1.07 -1.79
CA HIS A 490 -7.33 0.30 -1.04
C HIS A 490 -7.79 -1.13 -0.72
N GLY A 491 -9.04 -1.46 -1.07
CA GLY A 491 -9.68 -2.74 -0.76
C GLY A 491 -10.12 -2.85 0.71
N ASP A 492 -10.85 -3.91 1.00
CA ASP A 492 -11.31 -4.19 2.35
C ASP A 492 -10.16 -4.62 3.27
N GLY A 493 -9.38 -5.62 2.83
CA GLY A 493 -8.41 -6.34 3.64
C GLY A 493 -8.97 -6.76 4.99
N ARG A 494 -8.10 -6.83 5.99
CA ARG A 494 -8.50 -7.03 7.39
C ARG A 494 -9.16 -5.79 7.97
N ALA A 495 -8.69 -4.60 7.59
CA ALA A 495 -9.10 -3.36 8.24
C ALA A 495 -10.60 -3.04 8.03
N ARG A 496 -11.06 -3.04 6.78
CA ARG A 496 -12.46 -2.77 6.45
C ARG A 496 -13.29 -4.04 6.35
N GLY A 497 -12.67 -5.20 6.08
CA GLY A 497 -13.33 -6.50 6.20
C GLY A 497 -13.91 -6.73 7.60
N ALA A 498 -13.21 -6.28 8.65
CA ALA A 498 -13.70 -6.31 10.04
C ALA A 498 -14.95 -5.43 10.27
N LEU A 499 -15.22 -4.48 9.38
CA LEU A 499 -16.38 -3.58 9.42
C LEU A 499 -17.45 -3.99 8.40
N ALA A 500 -17.21 -4.99 7.54
CA ALA A 500 -18.09 -5.31 6.42
C ALA A 500 -19.48 -5.75 6.88
N GLU A 501 -19.57 -6.63 7.89
CA GLU A 501 -20.87 -7.08 8.45
C GLU A 501 -21.63 -5.93 9.13
N PHE A 502 -20.92 -4.95 9.67
CA PHE A 502 -21.51 -3.76 10.29
C PHE A 502 -22.00 -2.73 9.25
N PHE A 503 -21.23 -2.56 8.17
CA PHE A 503 -21.46 -1.55 7.16
C PHE A 503 -22.54 -1.97 6.15
N TYR A 504 -22.43 -3.18 5.61
CA TYR A 504 -23.37 -3.71 4.62
C TYR A 504 -24.63 -4.29 5.27
N THR A 505 -25.72 -4.37 4.51
CA THR A 505 -26.91 -5.08 4.98
C THR A 505 -26.61 -6.58 5.16
N PRO A 506 -27.31 -7.29 6.06
CA PRO A 506 -27.14 -8.74 6.23
C PRO A 506 -27.33 -9.53 4.92
N ARG A 507 -28.23 -9.06 4.04
CA ARG A 507 -28.52 -9.70 2.75
C ARG A 507 -27.37 -9.54 1.76
N LEU A 508 -26.78 -8.36 1.66
CA LEU A 508 -25.64 -8.11 0.77
C LEU A 508 -24.36 -8.77 1.30
N TYR A 509 -24.12 -8.71 2.61
CA TYR A 509 -22.99 -9.41 3.22
C TYR A 509 -23.08 -10.94 3.02
N ALA A 510 -24.28 -11.52 3.15
CA ALA A 510 -24.51 -12.94 2.84
C ALA A 510 -24.21 -13.27 1.36
N ALA A 511 -24.52 -12.36 0.42
CA ALA A 511 -24.16 -12.52 -0.99
C ALA A 511 -22.64 -12.52 -1.17
N PHE A 512 -21.90 -11.71 -0.42
CA PHE A 512 -20.44 -11.74 -0.46
C PHE A 512 -19.87 -13.06 0.07
N GLN A 513 -20.38 -13.56 1.18
CA GLN A 513 -19.98 -14.87 1.71
C GLN A 513 -20.31 -16.01 0.73
N ALA A 514 -21.48 -15.96 0.07
CA ALA A 514 -21.85 -16.92 -0.96
C ALA A 514 -20.93 -16.84 -2.18
N THR A 515 -20.49 -15.64 -2.56
CA THR A 515 -19.52 -15.42 -3.66
C THR A 515 -18.19 -16.07 -3.32
N LYS A 516 -17.68 -15.84 -2.10
CA LYS A 516 -16.45 -16.49 -1.63
C LYS A 516 -16.54 -18.02 -1.73
N ARG A 517 -17.63 -18.62 -1.23
CA ARG A 517 -17.86 -20.07 -1.30
C ARG A 517 -18.05 -20.59 -2.72
N ALA A 518 -18.52 -19.76 -3.66
CA ALA A 518 -18.69 -20.15 -5.04
C ALA A 518 -17.35 -20.46 -5.72
N PHE A 519 -16.33 -19.64 -5.44
CA PHE A 519 -14.98 -19.79 -6.00
C PHE A 519 -14.05 -20.65 -5.14
N ASP A 520 -14.23 -20.64 -3.81
CA ASP A 520 -13.34 -21.28 -2.87
C ASP A 520 -14.12 -21.95 -1.73
N PRO A 521 -14.71 -23.13 -1.98
CA PRO A 521 -15.53 -23.84 -1.00
C PRO A 521 -14.73 -24.34 0.22
N GLU A 522 -13.43 -24.58 0.06
CA GLU A 522 -12.55 -25.05 1.15
C GLU A 522 -11.88 -23.89 1.91
N GLY A 523 -12.03 -22.65 1.45
CA GLY A 523 -11.53 -21.46 2.12
C GLY A 523 -10.01 -21.31 2.11
N ILE A 524 -9.31 -21.83 1.09
CA ILE A 524 -7.85 -21.76 1.02
C ILE A 524 -7.31 -20.44 0.43
N LEU A 525 -8.09 -19.74 -0.39
CA LEU A 525 -7.64 -18.55 -1.11
C LEU A 525 -7.77 -17.30 -0.21
N ASN A 526 -6.64 -16.80 0.30
CA ASN A 526 -6.53 -15.61 1.15
C ASN A 526 -7.67 -15.42 2.18
N PRO A 527 -7.86 -16.36 3.12
CA PRO A 527 -8.99 -16.32 4.05
C PRO A 527 -8.95 -15.11 5.00
N HIS A 528 -10.12 -14.76 5.55
CA HIS A 528 -10.30 -13.72 6.58
C HIS A 528 -9.92 -12.30 6.14
N LYS A 529 -10.22 -11.96 4.88
CA LYS A 529 -10.08 -10.60 4.32
C LYS A 529 -11.43 -9.90 4.21
N ILE A 530 -12.08 -10.01 3.06
CA ILE A 530 -13.33 -9.32 2.75
C ILE A 530 -14.50 -9.85 3.60
N VAL A 531 -14.58 -11.17 3.75
CA VAL A 531 -15.58 -11.86 4.56
C VAL A 531 -14.91 -12.65 5.65
N ASP A 532 -15.63 -12.84 6.75
CA ASP A 532 -15.19 -13.60 7.92
C ASP A 532 -13.83 -13.08 8.45
N ALA A 533 -13.64 -11.76 8.36
CA ALA A 533 -12.42 -11.08 8.79
C ALA A 533 -12.24 -11.21 10.31
N LYS A 534 -10.99 -11.22 10.76
CA LYS A 534 -10.69 -11.08 12.19
C LYS A 534 -11.12 -9.70 12.69
N PRO A 535 -11.38 -9.53 14.00
CA PRO A 535 -11.68 -8.21 14.57
C PRO A 535 -10.63 -7.15 14.19
N LEU A 536 -11.07 -5.89 14.08
CA LEU A 536 -10.22 -4.76 13.66
C LEU A 536 -8.95 -4.61 14.52
N THR A 537 -9.04 -4.99 15.80
CA THR A 537 -7.99 -4.86 16.82
C THR A 537 -7.10 -6.10 16.93
N ALA A 538 -7.38 -7.17 16.19
CA ALA A 538 -6.59 -8.40 16.23
C ALA A 538 -5.28 -8.27 15.43
N ASP A 539 -4.21 -8.90 15.93
CA ASP A 539 -2.88 -8.99 15.32
C ASP A 539 -2.27 -7.63 14.90
N LEU A 540 -2.44 -6.60 15.72
CA LEU A 540 -1.79 -5.30 15.49
C LEU A 540 -0.27 -5.44 15.55
N ARG A 541 0.41 -4.88 14.56
CA ARG A 541 1.88 -4.89 14.40
C ARG A 541 2.58 -4.28 15.60
N LEU A 542 2.07 -3.16 16.10
CA LEU A 542 2.52 -2.47 17.30
C LEU A 542 1.34 -2.33 18.28
N GLY A 543 0.72 -3.46 18.63
CA GLY A 543 -0.38 -3.51 19.60
C GLY A 543 0.07 -3.50 21.07
N PRO A 544 -0.86 -3.65 22.02
CA PRO A 544 -0.56 -3.69 23.46
C PRO A 544 0.41 -4.81 23.87
N ASP A 545 0.34 -5.96 23.19
CA ASP A 545 1.25 -7.10 23.42
C ASP A 545 2.65 -6.91 22.82
N TYR A 546 2.92 -5.79 22.15
CA TYR A 546 4.20 -5.51 21.52
C TYR A 546 5.25 -5.11 22.58
N ALA A 547 6.13 -6.06 22.91
CA ALA A 547 7.18 -5.89 23.91
C ALA A 547 8.60 -6.09 23.30
N PRO A 548 9.20 -5.04 22.69
CA PRO A 548 10.54 -5.15 22.11
C PRO A 548 11.60 -5.17 23.21
N ARG A 549 12.64 -5.98 23.03
CA ARG A 549 13.82 -5.98 23.90
C ARG A 549 14.53 -4.62 23.78
N PRO A 550 14.77 -3.90 24.89
CA PRO A 550 15.45 -2.62 24.85
C PRO A 550 16.92 -2.82 24.45
N VAL A 551 17.44 -1.92 23.61
CA VAL A 551 18.84 -1.87 23.22
C VAL A 551 19.42 -0.52 23.66
N GLN A 552 20.28 -0.53 24.66
CA GLN A 552 21.07 0.64 25.04
C GLN A 552 22.28 0.74 24.12
N ALA A 553 22.15 1.57 23.08
CA ALA A 553 23.29 1.86 22.22
C ALA A 553 24.24 2.80 22.95
N ASP A 554 25.48 2.36 23.20
CA ASP A 554 26.55 3.21 23.79
C ASP A 554 27.07 4.28 22.81
N ILE A 555 26.44 4.38 21.64
CA ILE A 555 26.82 5.33 20.58
C ILE A 555 25.95 6.57 20.71
N ALA A 556 26.60 7.73 20.83
CA ALA A 556 25.99 9.07 20.96
C ALA A 556 25.29 9.56 19.67
N PHE A 557 24.51 8.69 19.00
CA PHE A 557 23.55 9.11 18.00
C PHE A 557 22.22 9.51 18.63
N PHE A 558 21.86 8.90 19.76
CA PHE A 558 20.58 9.06 20.44
C PHE A 558 20.73 10.04 21.60
N ASP A 559 20.39 11.30 21.36
CA ASP A 559 20.45 12.35 22.37
C ASP A 559 19.08 12.50 23.06
N ALA A 560 19.03 12.13 24.34
CA ALA A 560 17.84 12.26 25.17
C ALA A 560 17.43 13.74 25.38
N GLU A 561 18.36 14.69 25.33
CA GLU A 561 18.08 16.13 25.43
C GLU A 561 17.53 16.71 24.13
N ARG A 562 17.77 16.07 22.98
CA ARG A 562 17.22 16.46 21.66
C ARG A 562 15.96 15.68 21.25
N GLN A 563 15.44 14.83 22.12
CA GLN A 563 14.31 13.93 21.83
C GLN A 563 14.58 13.01 20.62
N ASP A 564 15.84 12.61 20.41
CA ASP A 564 16.19 11.67 19.34
C ASP A 564 15.61 10.27 19.67
N VAL A 565 14.82 9.72 18.73
CA VAL A 565 14.13 8.43 18.89
C VAL A 565 15.12 7.27 19.10
N GLY A 566 15.00 6.50 20.18
CA GLY A 566 15.87 5.35 20.50
C GLY A 566 15.92 4.27 19.39
N PHE A 567 16.83 3.30 19.49
CA PHE A 567 17.02 2.28 18.43
C PHE A 567 15.72 1.53 18.08
N VAL A 568 14.93 1.15 19.09
CA VAL A 568 13.63 0.49 18.93
C VAL A 568 12.67 1.38 18.12
N GLN A 569 12.53 2.64 18.50
CA GLN A 569 11.67 3.59 17.80
C GLN A 569 12.18 3.85 16.36
N ALA A 570 13.49 3.89 16.15
CA ALA A 570 14.04 4.00 14.81
C ALA A 570 13.58 2.82 13.92
N VAL A 571 13.62 1.59 14.44
CA VAL A 571 13.12 0.39 13.74
C VAL A 571 11.61 0.48 13.47
N GLU A 572 10.84 0.96 14.43
CA GLU A 572 9.38 1.15 14.32
C GLU A 572 8.96 2.20 13.28
N ALA A 573 9.84 3.13 12.92
CA ALA A 573 9.56 4.17 11.93
C ALA A 573 9.29 3.60 10.52
N CYS A 574 9.70 2.35 10.24
CA CYS A 574 9.35 1.71 8.98
C CYS A 574 7.85 1.35 8.94
N ASN A 575 7.12 2.10 8.13
CA ASN A 575 5.68 1.96 7.98
C ASN A 575 5.24 0.83 7.02
N GLY A 576 6.16 0.23 6.26
CA GLY A 576 5.88 -0.88 5.36
C GLY A 576 5.46 -0.51 3.93
N SER A 577 5.45 0.77 3.56
CA SER A 577 4.97 1.32 2.27
C SER A 577 5.66 0.79 1.00
N ALA A 578 6.74 0.01 1.12
CA ALA A 578 7.47 -0.63 0.02
C ALA A 578 8.17 0.32 -0.96
N VAL A 579 8.32 1.62 -0.65
CA VAL A 579 9.01 2.59 -1.53
C VAL A 579 10.43 2.12 -1.90
N CYS A 580 11.10 1.39 -1.00
CA CYS A 580 12.42 0.81 -1.22
C CYS A 580 12.45 -0.40 -2.19
N ARG A 581 11.30 -0.82 -2.74
CA ARG A 581 11.20 -1.88 -3.76
C ARG A 581 11.14 -1.35 -5.21
N LYS A 582 11.27 -0.04 -5.41
CA LYS A 582 11.48 0.54 -6.74
C LYS A 582 12.82 0.05 -7.32
N ARG A 583 12.91 -0.10 -8.65
CA ARG A 583 14.08 -0.69 -9.32
C ARG A 583 14.84 0.29 -10.20
N ASP A 584 14.10 1.09 -10.97
CA ASP A 584 14.70 1.87 -12.06
C ASP A 584 14.78 3.37 -11.78
N VAL A 585 14.37 3.81 -10.58
CA VAL A 585 14.31 5.24 -10.22
C VAL A 585 14.82 5.51 -8.81
N GLY A 586 15.60 6.59 -8.67
CA GLY A 586 16.25 6.99 -7.43
C GLY A 586 17.37 6.04 -6.99
N THR A 587 17.84 6.20 -5.77
CA THR A 587 18.96 5.43 -5.20
C THR A 587 18.47 4.40 -4.18
N MET A 588 17.34 4.63 -3.50
CA MET A 588 16.85 3.72 -2.45
C MET A 588 16.15 2.48 -3.06
N CYS A 589 16.64 1.25 -2.89
CA CYS A 589 17.84 0.78 -2.18
C CYS A 589 18.77 0.02 -3.14
N PRO A 590 20.07 0.35 -3.28
CA PRO A 590 20.89 -0.21 -4.36
C PRO A 590 21.05 -1.73 -4.29
N SER A 591 21.12 -2.28 -3.07
CA SER A 591 21.18 -3.73 -2.88
C SER A 591 19.91 -4.43 -3.34
N PHE A 592 18.72 -3.87 -3.07
CA PHE A 592 17.48 -4.44 -3.57
C PHE A 592 17.39 -4.31 -5.09
N MET A 593 17.78 -3.17 -5.66
CA MET A 593 17.80 -2.96 -7.10
C MET A 593 18.69 -4.00 -7.81
N ALA A 594 19.82 -4.36 -7.18
CA ALA A 594 20.73 -5.37 -7.71
C ALA A 594 20.24 -6.82 -7.51
N THR A 595 19.67 -7.16 -6.35
CA THR A 595 19.36 -8.57 -6.01
C THR A 595 17.90 -8.95 -6.26
N GLY A 596 16.98 -7.99 -6.15
CA GLY A 596 15.54 -8.24 -6.12
C GLY A 596 15.04 -8.98 -4.87
N GLU A 597 15.89 -9.18 -3.86
CA GLU A 597 15.56 -9.94 -2.64
C GLU A 597 14.97 -9.02 -1.55
N GLU A 598 13.86 -9.40 -0.94
CA GLU A 598 13.18 -8.54 0.06
C GLU A 598 14.10 -8.22 1.26
N LYS A 599 14.95 -9.16 1.69
CA LYS A 599 15.92 -8.94 2.78
C LYS A 599 16.86 -7.75 2.53
N ASP A 600 17.11 -7.44 1.27
CA ASP A 600 18.02 -6.39 0.83
C ASP A 600 17.31 -5.05 0.61
N SER A 601 16.00 -4.98 0.86
CA SER A 601 15.24 -3.73 0.87
C SER A 601 15.34 -3.03 2.23
N THR A 602 15.05 -1.73 2.29
CA THR A 602 15.01 -0.99 3.56
C THR A 602 13.94 -1.55 4.49
N ARG A 603 12.77 -1.88 3.95
CA ARG A 603 11.67 -2.50 4.71
C ARG A 603 12.05 -3.89 5.20
N GLY A 604 12.68 -4.72 4.36
CA GLY A 604 13.11 -6.04 4.77
C GLY A 604 14.04 -6.00 5.98
N ARG A 605 15.04 -5.12 5.95
CA ARG A 605 15.95 -4.90 7.09
C ARG A 605 15.24 -4.42 8.35
N ALA A 606 14.33 -3.45 8.21
CA ALA A 606 13.56 -2.95 9.35
C ALA A 606 12.67 -4.05 9.95
N ASN A 607 12.04 -4.88 9.11
CA ASN A 607 11.26 -6.04 9.55
C ASN A 607 12.14 -7.06 10.26
N THR A 608 13.29 -7.43 9.69
CA THR A 608 14.25 -8.35 10.31
C THR A 608 14.70 -7.85 11.69
N LEU A 609 15.05 -6.57 11.81
CA LEU A 609 15.43 -5.98 13.11
C LEU A 609 14.27 -6.00 14.11
N ARG A 610 13.05 -5.64 13.68
CA ARG A 610 11.85 -5.67 14.52
C ARG A 610 11.58 -7.08 15.06
N GLU A 611 11.62 -8.08 14.19
CA GLU A 611 11.40 -9.48 14.59
C GLU A 611 12.47 -9.99 15.54
N ALA A 612 13.74 -9.61 15.36
CA ALA A 612 14.79 -9.96 16.31
C ALA A 612 14.61 -9.29 17.68
N LEU A 613 14.07 -8.07 17.71
CA LEU A 613 13.78 -7.35 18.96
C LEU A 613 12.56 -7.93 19.70
N THR A 614 11.60 -8.51 18.99
CA THR A 614 10.34 -9.02 19.58
C THR A 614 10.31 -10.55 19.71
N GLY A 615 11.44 -11.24 19.46
CA GLY A 615 11.55 -12.70 19.60
C GLY A 615 10.99 -13.52 18.43
N GLY A 616 10.70 -12.89 17.29
CA GLY A 616 10.39 -13.58 16.03
C GLY A 616 11.62 -14.15 15.31
N LEU A 617 12.83 -13.71 15.71
CA LEU A 617 14.11 -14.30 15.33
C LEU A 617 14.97 -14.53 16.57
N ASP A 618 15.89 -15.48 16.48
CA ASP A 618 16.67 -15.97 17.63
C ASP A 618 17.51 -14.87 18.32
N SER A 619 18.19 -14.03 17.53
CA SER A 619 19.10 -13.00 18.04
C SER A 619 19.21 -11.79 17.11
N LEU A 620 19.42 -10.61 17.71
CA LEU A 620 19.72 -9.35 17.01
C LEU A 620 21.04 -9.41 16.21
N THR A 621 21.99 -10.20 16.64
CA THR A 621 23.33 -10.35 16.02
C THR A 621 23.46 -11.66 15.24
N GLY A 622 22.39 -12.47 15.23
CA GLY A 622 22.35 -13.79 14.61
C GLY A 622 22.49 -13.79 13.08
N PRO A 623 22.55 -14.99 12.48
CA PRO A 623 22.80 -15.15 11.04
C PRO A 623 21.72 -14.48 10.17
N ASP A 624 20.45 -14.54 10.58
CA ASP A 624 19.33 -13.93 9.84
C ASP A 624 19.46 -12.41 9.74
N VAL A 625 19.75 -11.75 10.87
CA VAL A 625 19.96 -10.29 10.89
C VAL A 625 21.22 -9.91 10.13
N LYS A 626 22.29 -10.69 10.26
CA LYS A 626 23.50 -10.51 9.46
C LYS A 626 23.21 -10.58 7.96
N ALA A 627 22.46 -11.56 7.50
CA ALA A 627 22.12 -11.76 6.09
C ALA A 627 21.31 -10.58 5.50
N ALA A 628 20.47 -9.93 6.31
CA ALA A 628 19.75 -8.72 5.91
C ALA A 628 20.65 -7.46 5.91
N MET A 629 21.57 -7.34 6.88
CA MET A 629 22.37 -6.13 7.10
C MET A 629 23.68 -6.07 6.30
N GLU A 630 24.21 -7.21 5.85
CA GLU A 630 25.55 -7.29 5.26
C GLU A 630 25.68 -6.47 3.96
N LEU A 631 24.70 -6.54 3.06
CA LEU A 631 24.69 -5.79 1.79
C LEU A 631 24.26 -4.32 1.93
N CYS A 632 23.90 -3.84 3.12
CA CYS A 632 23.56 -2.43 3.31
C CYS A 632 24.81 -1.55 3.19
N LEU A 633 24.82 -0.62 2.23
CA LEU A 633 25.97 0.28 2.00
C LEU A 633 26.07 1.44 2.99
N ALA A 634 25.10 1.61 3.90
CA ALA A 634 25.00 2.77 4.79
C ALA A 634 25.07 4.12 4.06
N CYS A 635 24.60 4.17 2.81
CA CYS A 635 24.67 5.33 1.92
C CYS A 635 23.66 6.45 2.25
N LYS A 636 22.78 6.26 3.24
CA LYS A 636 21.70 7.19 3.63
C LYS A 636 20.65 7.53 2.55
N ALA A 637 20.64 6.86 1.39
CA ALA A 637 19.56 7.01 0.41
C ALA A 637 18.18 6.75 1.03
N CYS A 638 18.08 5.79 1.95
CA CYS A 638 16.85 5.55 2.70
C CYS A 638 16.41 6.70 3.59
N LYS A 639 17.33 7.46 4.16
CA LYS A 639 17.00 8.64 4.95
C LYS A 639 16.49 9.78 4.08
N ALA A 640 17.08 9.96 2.90
CA ALA A 640 16.74 11.04 1.98
C ALA A 640 15.44 10.77 1.20
N GLU A 641 15.28 9.55 0.67
CA GLU A 641 14.21 9.22 -0.28
C GLU A 641 13.00 8.52 0.37
N CYS A 642 13.14 7.93 1.56
CA CYS A 642 11.99 7.35 2.25
C CYS A 642 11.13 8.47 2.83
N PRO A 643 9.82 8.52 2.55
CA PRO A 643 8.93 9.51 3.16
C PRO A 643 8.90 9.43 4.70
N ALA A 644 9.13 8.25 5.27
CA ALA A 644 9.25 8.05 6.71
C ALA A 644 10.65 8.36 7.26
N SER A 645 11.58 8.84 6.43
CA SER A 645 12.96 9.19 6.79
C SER A 645 13.73 8.07 7.52
N VAL A 646 13.49 6.81 7.13
CA VAL A 646 14.13 5.63 7.74
C VAL A 646 15.65 5.68 7.57
N ASP A 647 16.39 5.81 8.67
CA ASP A 647 17.86 5.86 8.66
C ASP A 647 18.47 4.48 8.94
N MET A 648 18.49 3.62 7.90
CA MET A 648 19.10 2.29 8.00
C MET A 648 20.61 2.36 8.27
N SER A 649 21.26 3.47 7.93
CA SER A 649 22.69 3.65 8.18
C SER A 649 22.95 3.78 9.68
N ARG A 650 22.14 4.57 10.39
CA ARG A 650 22.15 4.66 11.86
C ARG A 650 21.81 3.32 12.50
N MET A 651 20.79 2.62 12.02
CA MET A 651 20.43 1.29 12.54
C MET A 651 21.56 0.27 12.36
N LYS A 652 22.23 0.28 11.19
CA LYS A 652 23.38 -0.59 10.92
C LYS A 652 24.53 -0.31 11.86
N SER A 653 24.82 0.94 12.19
CA SER A 653 25.87 1.29 13.16
C SER A 653 25.59 0.71 14.54
N VAL A 654 24.34 0.78 15.02
CA VAL A 654 23.94 0.17 16.30
C VAL A 654 24.05 -1.35 16.24
N TRP A 655 23.51 -1.98 15.20
CA TRP A 655 23.60 -3.43 15.00
C TRP A 655 25.06 -3.91 14.96
N LEU A 656 25.94 -3.22 14.23
CA LEU A 656 27.36 -3.52 14.21
C LEU A 656 27.96 -3.43 15.62
N ASN A 657 27.67 -2.37 16.38
CA ASN A 657 28.17 -2.22 17.75
C ASN A 657 27.76 -3.39 18.66
N GLU A 658 26.48 -3.79 18.63
CA GLU A 658 26.01 -4.93 19.42
C GLU A 658 26.70 -6.23 18.99
N ARG A 659 26.89 -6.44 17.68
CA ARG A 659 27.64 -7.58 17.17
C ARG A 659 29.11 -7.57 17.59
N TRP A 660 29.76 -6.40 17.58
CA TRP A 660 31.14 -6.23 18.04
C TRP A 660 31.30 -6.56 19.53
N LYS A 661 30.34 -6.17 20.39
CA LYS A 661 30.34 -6.51 21.82
C LYS A 661 30.27 -8.02 22.06
N GLU A 662 29.48 -8.74 21.26
CA GLU A 662 29.37 -10.19 21.38
C GLU A 662 30.59 -10.93 20.82
N GLU A 663 31.12 -10.51 19.67
CA GLU A 663 32.30 -11.14 19.05
C GLU A 663 33.60 -10.80 19.81
N ARG A 664 33.66 -9.66 20.50
CA ARG A 664 34.81 -9.18 21.27
C ARG A 664 34.35 -8.55 22.58
N PRO A 665 33.90 -9.36 23.56
CA PRO A 665 33.51 -8.82 24.86
C PRO A 665 34.68 -8.02 25.47
N PRO A 666 34.42 -6.88 26.12
CA PRO A 666 35.46 -6.09 26.76
C PRO A 666 36.30 -7.01 27.64
N ALA A 667 37.63 -6.93 27.54
CA ALA A 667 38.50 -7.66 28.44
C ALA A 667 38.06 -7.36 29.87
N ARG A 668 37.63 -8.39 30.62
CA ARG A 668 37.28 -8.26 32.04
C ARG A 668 38.39 -7.45 32.70
N THR A 669 38.10 -6.22 33.08
CA THR A 669 38.96 -5.47 33.98
C THR A 669 38.82 -6.17 35.33
N SER A 670 39.59 -7.24 35.52
CA SER A 670 39.87 -7.75 36.86
C SER A 670 40.36 -6.55 37.68
N PRO A 671 39.77 -6.24 38.84
CA PRO A 671 40.35 -5.23 39.70
C PRO A 671 41.80 -5.66 39.97
N PRO A 672 42.78 -4.73 40.01
CA PRO A 672 44.15 -5.12 40.25
C PRO A 672 44.19 -5.82 41.61
N THR A 673 44.42 -7.12 41.62
CA THR A 673 44.77 -7.83 42.84
C THR A 673 46.07 -7.20 43.32
N ALA A 674 45.96 -6.45 44.40
CA ALA A 674 47.09 -5.94 45.12
C ALA A 674 47.90 -7.13 45.65
N ASN A 675 49.01 -7.46 45.00
CA ASN A 675 50.15 -8.06 45.70
C ASN A 675 51.48 -7.88 44.93
N ARG A 676 52.24 -6.91 45.44
CA ARG A 676 53.68 -6.88 45.75
C ARG A 676 54.68 -7.59 44.80
N ALA A 677 55.54 -6.72 44.25
CA ALA A 677 57.00 -6.77 44.27
C ALA A 677 57.76 -7.84 43.47
N ASP A 678 58.27 -7.43 42.30
CA ASP A 678 59.64 -7.61 41.77
C ASP A 678 59.64 -6.88 40.40
N GLY A 679 60.43 -5.87 40.03
CA GLY A 679 61.83 -5.62 40.27
C GLY A 679 62.68 -5.89 39.02
N SER A 680 62.31 -5.38 37.83
CA SER A 680 63.32 -5.14 36.76
C SER A 680 62.82 -4.20 35.65
N ARG A 681 63.76 -3.39 35.18
CA ARG A 681 63.62 -2.30 34.20
C ARG A 681 63.40 -2.86 32.79
N GLY A 682 62.34 -2.40 32.12
CA GLY A 682 62.09 -2.67 30.69
C GLY A 682 61.39 -1.48 30.04
N ARG A 683 61.97 -0.98 28.95
CA ARG A 683 61.65 0.26 28.22
C ARG A 683 60.16 0.43 27.85
N ARG A 684 59.61 1.62 28.09
CA ARG A 684 58.36 2.10 27.44
C ARG A 684 58.65 2.55 26.00
N PRO A 685 57.86 2.15 24.99
CA PRO A 685 57.64 2.98 23.82
C PRO A 685 56.46 3.93 24.08
N ARG A 686 56.65 5.19 23.67
CA ARG A 686 55.64 6.25 23.69
C ARG A 686 54.48 5.88 22.76
N MET A 687 53.25 5.96 23.29
CA MET A 687 52.05 6.19 22.49
C MET A 687 52.15 7.59 21.88
N MET A 688 52.08 7.69 20.55
CA MET A 688 51.80 8.94 19.85
C MET A 688 51.12 8.60 18.51
N GLY A 689 49.87 9.07 18.35
CA GLY A 689 49.30 9.45 17.06
C GLY A 689 48.61 8.38 16.21
N ALA A 690 47.35 8.04 16.55
CA ALA A 690 46.39 7.51 15.58
C ALA A 690 45.31 8.57 15.31
N VAL A 691 45.67 9.62 14.58
CA VAL A 691 44.75 10.57 13.92
C VAL A 691 45.39 10.96 12.60
N GLN A 692 45.32 10.09 11.59
CA GLN A 692 45.39 10.47 10.16
C GLN A 692 45.18 9.22 9.28
N LEU A 693 43.94 8.75 9.12
CA LEU A 693 43.61 7.86 8.00
C LEU A 693 42.13 7.96 7.63
N CYS A 694 41.71 9.17 7.24
CA CYS A 694 40.46 9.43 6.55
C CYS A 694 40.65 10.70 5.72
N LEU A 695 41.34 10.58 4.58
CA LEU A 695 41.33 11.53 3.44
C LEU A 695 42.37 11.03 2.43
N THR A 696 41.95 10.13 1.53
CA THR A 696 42.52 9.93 0.17
C THR A 696 41.89 8.68 -0.45
N LEU A 697 40.64 8.78 -0.91
CA LEU A 697 40.09 7.95 -1.98
C LEU A 697 38.95 8.75 -2.63
N SER A 698 39.33 9.80 -3.35
CA SER A 698 38.46 10.49 -4.31
C SER A 698 39.33 10.87 -5.50
N THR A 699 39.53 9.90 -6.38
CA THR A 699 39.85 10.01 -7.82
C THR A 699 40.16 8.60 -8.34
N ALA A 700 39.12 7.89 -8.79
CA ALA A 700 39.14 6.87 -9.85
C ALA A 700 37.84 6.04 -9.75
N VAL A 701 36.84 6.46 -10.54
CA VAL A 701 35.83 5.71 -11.33
C VAL A 701 34.67 6.67 -11.57
#